data_AF-A0A0C9V762-F1
#
_entry.id   AF-A0A0C9V762-F1
#
_cell.length_a   1.000
_cell.length_b   1.000
_cell.length_c   1.000
_cell.angle_alpha   90.00
_cell.angle_beta   90.00
_cell.angle_gamma   90.00
#
_symmetry.space_group_name_H-M   'P 1'
#
loop_
_entity.id
_entity.type
_entity.pdbx_description
1 polymer ?
#
loop_
_entity_poly.entity_id
_entity_poly.type
_entity_poly.pdbx_seq_one_letter_code
_entity_poly.pdbx_strand_id
1 'polypeptide(L)'
;MAPSLEISFPDWGGCEALLKFAQSDMTLPQAERQLEECLGDWFKDGFWSKALKIIMDSENDTTMAIQDLNNLTLKLFNCCITENPKSSWPVKSIVSIDIDKLASPVSIQTQISLRTKAKPIDIDRDIEIEVQPKPPRKEQPQQRPLTADEMKTCCPGILVEFPAGSPFQSFPWGILDECNFPWTIEVLDHKIFFRSDTCLKEDFSVLCNSCLTLKKNKNTHQLREREARYVCQANNSKLNSLNLSHALAIRNHALGKHKRFMLAIASGEIKHVHSLVSVALKQKCGIQTVLEHARLAMDNMYSSCKYGEQDYHYFQLVRLLGGNRLLSIAQKMEYAPSRHTLVRHSETHHLQVSVSYPTITGVVGNINSTFGKDFAMVKRTGYILLVDELAAEACLRYDADNNTILGVCCEHGVSEVLSVNSHDEAELILKHIQSGKIHLSTEAMVAVLGALTGHPKLDTARTILISGTCKKETAPQHVHLLKTAVAAIEKSSSALKGRLWSIASDGESKCGKVLVSIALSMELPATSPIYEDLAYLPLFDIRCGPNDITLDKDYKHVAFKRVRNTIVHPIGMKIAGIASQVKSLLQPNDKQDVPLAHALLRTIASLGPAAADSNATYVHTHEVLIFLSKICSCLVEPYTNINLSLREQLNLLSAAAHCILWLYIHGRGAFMPVQLYEDIMHMTKNAFFCIAKMKHEVPNGSFYLISLGTDCLEAQFGNIRSMIGNNSNADLLQIGS
;
A
#
# COMPACT_ATOMS: atom_id res chain seq x y z
N MET A 1 -8.62 -39.30 12.55
CA MET A 1 -8.18 -40.10 11.39
C MET A 1 -8.91 -39.57 10.18
N ALA A 2 -8.25 -38.71 9.40
CA ALA A 2 -8.74 -38.17 8.14
C ALA A 2 -8.10 -38.98 7.00
N PRO A 3 -8.78 -39.18 5.86
CA PRO A 3 -8.27 -40.01 4.79
C PRO A 3 -7.07 -39.34 4.12
N SER A 4 -5.97 -40.08 4.02
CA SER A 4 -4.83 -39.77 3.17
C SER A 4 -5.26 -39.95 1.71
N LEU A 5 -5.51 -38.85 1.01
CA LEU A 5 -5.56 -38.85 -0.46
C LEU A 5 -4.13 -38.84 -0.98
N GLU A 6 -3.68 -39.98 -1.49
CA GLU A 6 -2.53 -40.07 -2.39
C GLU A 6 -2.86 -39.24 -3.65
N ILE A 7 -2.03 -38.24 -3.92
CA ILE A 7 -2.15 -37.36 -5.08
C ILE A 7 -1.44 -38.06 -6.26
N SER A 8 -2.18 -38.65 -7.19
CA SER A 8 -1.67 -38.97 -8.52
C SER A 8 -1.73 -37.70 -9.39
N PHE A 9 -0.57 -37.13 -9.72
CA PHE A 9 -0.45 -36.05 -10.72
C PHE A 9 -0.75 -36.58 -12.15
N PRO A 10 -1.17 -35.71 -13.08
CA PRO A 10 -2.15 -35.99 -14.12
C PRO A 10 -1.61 -36.84 -15.28
N ASP A 11 -2.52 -37.66 -15.82
CA ASP A 11 -2.37 -38.41 -17.06
C ASP A 11 -1.87 -37.50 -18.21
N TRP A 12 -0.91 -38.01 -18.98
CA TRP A 12 -0.32 -37.37 -20.17
C TRP A 12 -1.38 -36.92 -21.21
N GLY A 13 -2.61 -37.45 -21.12
CA GLY A 13 -3.72 -37.12 -22.01
C GLY A 13 -4.05 -35.62 -22.09
N GLY A 14 -3.96 -34.87 -20.99
CA GLY A 14 -4.21 -33.41 -21.02
C GLY A 14 -3.15 -32.62 -21.80
N CYS A 15 -1.87 -33.01 -21.65
CA CYS A 15 -0.77 -32.42 -22.42
C CYS A 15 -0.86 -32.80 -23.91
N GLU A 16 -1.28 -34.03 -24.21
CA GLU A 16 -1.48 -34.48 -25.58
C GLU A 16 -2.65 -33.74 -26.27
N ALA A 17 -3.73 -33.44 -25.54
CA ALA A 17 -4.85 -32.64 -26.03
C ALA A 17 -4.42 -31.19 -26.35
N LEU A 18 -3.60 -30.55 -25.50
CA LEU A 18 -3.04 -29.22 -25.78
C LEU A 18 -2.09 -29.23 -26.98
N LEU A 19 -1.25 -30.25 -27.10
CA LEU A 19 -0.34 -30.37 -28.24
C LEU A 19 -1.11 -30.58 -29.55
N LYS A 20 -2.18 -31.39 -29.52
CA LYS A 20 -3.10 -31.56 -30.66
C LYS A 20 -3.80 -30.24 -31.02
N PHE A 21 -4.25 -29.46 -30.04
CA PHE A 21 -4.86 -28.16 -30.29
C PHE A 21 -3.87 -27.17 -30.90
N ALA A 22 -2.61 -27.14 -30.44
CA ALA A 22 -1.58 -26.28 -31.03
C ALA A 22 -1.16 -26.70 -32.46
N GLN A 23 -1.34 -27.97 -32.82
CA GLN A 23 -0.87 -28.55 -34.10
C GLN A 23 -1.96 -28.76 -35.15
N SER A 24 -3.24 -28.50 -34.85
CA SER A 24 -4.36 -28.78 -35.76
C SER A 24 -5.37 -27.63 -35.81
N ASP A 25 -6.20 -27.59 -36.86
CA ASP A 25 -7.31 -26.62 -37.02
C ASP A 25 -8.50 -26.88 -36.08
N MET A 26 -8.23 -27.44 -34.90
CA MET A 26 -9.24 -27.73 -33.90
C MET A 26 -9.80 -26.42 -33.31
N THR A 27 -11.11 -26.34 -33.13
CA THR A 27 -11.74 -25.16 -32.51
C THR A 27 -11.59 -25.20 -30.98
N LEU A 28 -11.57 -24.04 -30.32
CA LEU A 28 -11.48 -23.96 -28.85
C LEU A 28 -12.52 -24.85 -28.13
N PRO A 29 -13.81 -24.89 -28.51
CA PRO A 29 -14.78 -25.77 -27.85
C PRO A 29 -14.49 -27.27 -28.04
N GLN A 30 -13.79 -27.67 -29.10
CA GLN A 30 -13.35 -29.05 -29.30
C GLN A 30 -12.14 -29.38 -28.43
N ALA A 31 -11.21 -28.43 -28.27
CA ALA A 31 -10.04 -28.58 -27.41
C ALA A 31 -10.43 -28.63 -25.93
N GLU A 32 -11.35 -27.76 -25.49
CA GLU A 32 -11.92 -27.78 -24.14
C GLU A 32 -12.63 -29.10 -23.86
N ARG A 33 -13.41 -29.64 -24.81
CA ARG A 33 -14.06 -30.94 -24.65
C ARG A 33 -13.07 -32.09 -24.53
N GLN A 34 -12.00 -32.12 -25.34
CA GLN A 34 -10.96 -33.16 -25.22
C GLN A 34 -10.20 -33.06 -23.89
N LEU A 35 -9.97 -31.84 -23.41
CA LEU A 35 -9.37 -31.61 -22.10
C LEU A 35 -10.30 -32.05 -20.97
N GLU A 36 -11.60 -31.75 -21.05
CA GLU A 36 -12.61 -32.24 -20.10
C GLU A 36 -12.71 -33.77 -20.12
N GLU A 37 -12.66 -34.41 -21.29
CA GLU A 37 -12.68 -35.86 -21.43
C GLU A 37 -11.42 -36.52 -20.84
N CYS A 38 -10.25 -35.90 -20.98
CA CYS A 38 -8.99 -36.42 -20.44
C CYS A 38 -8.79 -36.12 -18.94
N LEU A 39 -9.31 -35.00 -18.44
CA LEU A 39 -9.00 -34.48 -17.10
C LEU A 39 -10.17 -34.60 -16.11
N GLY A 40 -11.39 -34.81 -16.60
CA GLY A 40 -12.59 -34.90 -15.76
C GLY A 40 -12.74 -33.69 -14.83
N ASP A 41 -12.91 -33.95 -13.53
CA ASP A 41 -13.10 -32.90 -12.51
C ASP A 41 -11.93 -31.91 -12.39
N TRP A 42 -10.75 -32.25 -12.93
CA TRP A 42 -9.53 -31.41 -12.90
C TRP A 42 -9.50 -30.32 -13.96
N PHE A 43 -10.42 -30.32 -14.93
CA PHE A 43 -10.49 -29.28 -15.95
C PHE A 43 -10.81 -27.89 -15.38
N LYS A 44 -11.38 -27.82 -14.16
CA LYS A 44 -11.75 -26.57 -13.48
C LYS A 44 -10.57 -25.79 -12.87
N ASP A 45 -9.35 -26.33 -12.92
CA ASP A 45 -8.16 -25.62 -12.43
C ASP A 45 -7.69 -24.54 -13.42
N GLY A 46 -7.38 -23.35 -12.90
CA GLY A 46 -6.99 -22.15 -13.69
C GLY A 46 -5.71 -22.30 -14.53
N PHE A 47 -5.03 -23.44 -14.47
CA PHE A 47 -3.89 -23.79 -15.32
C PHE A 47 -4.31 -24.01 -16.78
N TRP A 48 -5.37 -24.78 -17.04
CA TRP A 48 -5.76 -25.18 -18.40
C TRP A 48 -6.29 -24.01 -19.22
N SER A 49 -6.98 -23.06 -18.58
CA SER A 49 -7.42 -21.82 -19.21
C SER A 49 -6.26 -20.93 -19.65
N LYS A 50 -5.18 -20.83 -18.85
CA LYS A 50 -3.96 -20.10 -19.22
C LYS A 50 -3.21 -20.79 -20.37
N ALA A 51 -3.16 -22.13 -20.37
CA ALA A 51 -2.53 -22.90 -21.45
C ALA A 51 -3.28 -22.77 -22.79
N LEU A 52 -4.62 -22.86 -22.78
CA LEU A 52 -5.46 -22.64 -23.96
C LEU A 52 -5.32 -21.21 -24.50
N LYS A 53 -5.28 -20.21 -23.59
CA LYS A 53 -5.08 -18.82 -23.97
C LYS A 53 -3.73 -18.59 -24.66
N ILE A 54 -2.64 -19.19 -24.18
CA ILE A 54 -1.31 -19.07 -24.81
C ILE A 54 -1.32 -19.59 -26.25
N ILE A 55 -2.02 -20.70 -26.50
CA ILE A 55 -2.16 -21.26 -27.87
C ILE A 55 -2.97 -20.31 -28.75
N MET A 56 -4.05 -19.74 -28.22
CA MET A 56 -4.91 -18.79 -28.95
C MET A 56 -4.22 -17.46 -29.25
N ASP A 57 -3.43 -16.95 -28.31
CA ASP A 57 -2.65 -15.72 -28.44
C ASP A 57 -1.52 -15.87 -29.48
N SER A 58 -1.24 -17.11 -29.93
CA SER A 58 -0.25 -17.40 -30.98
C SER A 58 -0.78 -17.26 -32.41
N GLU A 59 -2.04 -16.80 -32.61
CA GLU A 59 -2.63 -16.39 -33.91
C GLU A 59 -2.36 -17.34 -35.10
N ASN A 60 -2.47 -18.67 -34.88
CA ASN A 60 -2.21 -19.74 -35.86
C ASN A 60 -0.73 -19.97 -36.26
N ASP A 61 0.25 -19.43 -35.53
CA ASP A 61 1.64 -19.85 -35.64
C ASP A 61 1.91 -21.07 -34.75
N THR A 62 1.85 -22.26 -35.35
CA THR A 62 2.09 -23.55 -34.69
C THR A 62 3.46 -23.62 -34.01
N THR A 63 4.48 -22.97 -34.56
CA THR A 63 5.85 -23.04 -34.01
C THR A 63 5.93 -22.21 -32.72
N MET A 64 5.33 -21.02 -32.74
CA MET A 64 5.26 -20.13 -31.59
C MET A 64 4.39 -20.72 -30.47
N ALA A 65 3.23 -21.27 -30.81
CA ALA A 65 2.34 -21.91 -29.84
C ALA A 65 3.02 -23.08 -29.09
N ILE A 66 3.78 -23.93 -29.80
CA ILE A 66 4.52 -25.04 -29.19
C ILE A 66 5.68 -24.52 -28.32
N GLN A 67 6.37 -23.46 -28.76
CA GLN A 67 7.47 -22.87 -27.99
C GLN A 67 6.97 -22.26 -26.67
N ASP A 68 5.83 -21.57 -26.70
CA ASP A 68 5.24 -20.96 -25.51
C ASP A 68 4.63 -22.00 -24.55
N LEU A 69 4.03 -23.07 -25.10
CA LEU A 69 3.65 -24.24 -24.32
C LEU A 69 4.85 -24.89 -23.63
N ASN A 70 5.96 -25.11 -24.34
CA ASN A 70 7.20 -25.65 -23.77
C ASN A 70 7.74 -24.77 -22.64
N ASN A 71 7.72 -23.44 -22.81
CA ASN A 71 8.13 -22.49 -21.78
C ASN A 71 7.23 -22.56 -20.53
N LEU A 72 5.93 -22.76 -20.72
CA LEU A 72 4.96 -22.93 -19.62
C LEU A 72 5.20 -24.24 -18.87
N THR A 73 5.33 -25.36 -19.57
CA THR A 73 5.52 -26.68 -18.95
C THR A 73 6.90 -26.82 -18.31
N LEU A 74 7.96 -26.24 -18.90
CA LEU A 74 9.28 -26.19 -18.27
C LEU A 74 9.25 -25.43 -16.94
N LYS A 75 8.47 -24.36 -16.82
CA LYS A 75 8.41 -23.58 -15.57
C LYS A 75 7.61 -24.25 -14.46
N LEU A 76 6.58 -25.02 -14.82
CA LEU A 76 5.67 -25.63 -13.85
C LEU A 76 6.07 -27.05 -13.49
N PHE A 77 6.56 -27.79 -14.48
CA PHE A 77 6.89 -29.19 -14.34
C PHE A 77 8.40 -29.44 -14.56
N ASN A 78 9.18 -28.47 -15.03
CA ASN A 78 10.61 -28.68 -15.33
C ASN A 78 10.83 -29.73 -16.44
N CYS A 79 9.87 -29.84 -17.38
CA CYS A 79 9.97 -30.63 -18.61
C CYS A 79 9.28 -29.92 -19.80
N CYS A 80 9.78 -30.13 -21.01
CA CYS A 80 9.12 -29.67 -22.24
C CYS A 80 7.90 -30.54 -22.56
N ILE A 81 6.81 -29.96 -23.07
CA ILE A 81 5.64 -30.71 -23.52
C ILE A 81 5.97 -31.60 -24.73
N THR A 82 7.01 -31.25 -25.48
CA THR A 82 7.52 -32.02 -26.63
C THR A 82 8.49 -33.15 -26.26
N GLU A 83 8.96 -33.20 -25.00
CA GLU A 83 9.86 -34.25 -24.52
C GLU A 83 9.04 -35.32 -23.80
N ASN A 84 8.75 -36.44 -24.46
CA ASN A 84 7.96 -37.54 -23.89
C ASN A 84 8.77 -38.26 -22.79
N PRO A 85 8.45 -38.12 -21.48
CA PRO A 85 9.21 -38.79 -20.43
C PRO A 85 8.61 -40.17 -20.21
N LYS A 86 9.11 -41.17 -20.93
CA LYS A 86 8.73 -42.59 -20.76
C LYS A 86 9.17 -43.22 -19.42
N SER A 87 9.65 -42.47 -18.44
CA SER A 87 9.97 -43.05 -17.12
C SER A 87 9.99 -42.03 -15.99
N SER A 88 9.03 -42.17 -15.08
CA SER A 88 9.04 -41.77 -13.66
C SER A 88 9.51 -40.35 -13.30
N TRP A 89 8.56 -39.52 -12.91
CA TRP A 89 8.81 -38.27 -12.19
C TRP A 89 9.40 -38.54 -10.79
N PRO A 90 10.44 -37.82 -10.34
CA PRO A 90 10.88 -37.87 -8.95
C PRO A 90 9.88 -37.10 -8.08
N VAL A 91 9.24 -37.81 -7.16
CA VAL A 91 8.35 -37.22 -6.14
C VAL A 91 9.18 -36.36 -5.18
N LYS A 92 9.08 -35.03 -5.29
CA LYS A 92 9.40 -34.10 -4.20
C LYS A 92 8.40 -32.95 -4.12
N SER A 93 8.15 -32.59 -2.86
CA SER A 93 7.17 -31.64 -2.31
C SER A 93 6.91 -30.35 -3.09
N ILE A 94 5.62 -30.05 -3.26
CA ILE A 94 5.05 -28.82 -3.80
C ILE A 94 5.59 -27.60 -3.03
N VAL A 95 6.28 -26.71 -3.75
CA VAL A 95 6.45 -25.31 -3.36
C VAL A 95 5.26 -24.55 -3.93
N SER A 96 4.54 -23.79 -3.09
CA SER A 96 3.48 -22.89 -3.54
C SER A 96 4.08 -21.78 -4.41
N ILE A 97 3.86 -21.84 -5.73
CA ILE A 97 4.28 -20.81 -6.67
C ILE A 97 3.07 -19.92 -6.96
N ASP A 98 3.27 -18.62 -6.80
CA ASP A 98 2.31 -17.56 -7.11
C ASP A 98 2.30 -17.31 -8.63
N ILE A 99 1.28 -17.83 -9.32
CA ILE A 99 1.20 -17.93 -10.78
C ILE A 99 1.06 -16.55 -11.45
N ASP A 100 0.67 -15.51 -10.72
CA ASP A 100 0.40 -14.18 -11.29
C ASP A 100 1.67 -13.32 -11.45
N LYS A 101 2.80 -13.73 -10.88
CA LYS A 101 4.11 -13.06 -11.11
C LYS A 101 4.82 -13.47 -12.39
N LEU A 102 4.27 -14.41 -13.16
CA LEU A 102 4.92 -14.99 -14.34
C LEU A 102 4.58 -14.28 -15.67
N ALA A 103 3.74 -13.25 -15.66
CA ALA A 103 3.14 -12.65 -16.85
C ALA A 103 3.47 -11.14 -17.07
N SER A 104 4.70 -10.69 -16.79
CA SER A 104 5.12 -9.33 -17.20
C SER A 104 6.28 -9.37 -18.21
N PRO A 105 6.23 -8.61 -19.32
CA PRO A 105 7.37 -8.47 -20.23
C PRO A 105 8.48 -7.67 -19.56
N VAL A 106 9.70 -8.22 -19.57
CA VAL A 106 10.91 -7.58 -19.03
C VAL A 106 11.41 -6.53 -20.03
N SER A 107 11.47 -5.27 -19.59
CA SER A 107 12.26 -4.22 -20.22
C SER A 107 13.47 -3.85 -19.35
N ILE A 108 14.56 -3.51 -20.03
CA ILE A 108 15.93 -3.34 -19.56
C ILE A 108 16.12 -2.00 -18.84
N GLN A 109 16.55 -2.05 -17.58
CA GLN A 109 17.39 -1.08 -16.82
C GLN A 109 17.34 -1.52 -15.34
N THR A 110 18.42 -1.80 -14.60
CA THR A 110 19.65 -1.03 -14.45
C THR A 110 20.72 -1.87 -13.73
N GLN A 111 21.94 -1.84 -14.24
CA GLN A 111 23.16 -2.16 -13.51
C GLN A 111 23.39 -1.17 -12.35
N ILE A 112 23.07 -1.53 -11.10
CA ILE A 112 23.68 -1.02 -9.85
C ILE A 112 23.41 -2.12 -8.81
N SER A 113 24.28 -3.07 -8.48
CA SER A 113 25.49 -2.86 -7.68
C SER A 113 26.29 -4.18 -7.62
N LEU A 114 27.38 -4.26 -8.38
CA LEU A 114 28.50 -5.16 -8.11
C LEU A 114 29.62 -4.31 -7.52
N ARG A 115 29.69 -4.26 -6.19
CA ARG A 115 30.79 -3.84 -5.27
C ARG A 115 30.08 -3.57 -3.93
N THR A 116 30.20 -4.39 -2.90
CA THR A 116 31.44 -4.74 -2.21
C THR A 116 31.31 -6.09 -1.51
N LYS A 117 32.16 -7.03 -1.90
CA LYS A 117 32.61 -8.12 -1.04
C LYS A 117 33.53 -7.51 0.03
N ALA A 118 33.13 -7.58 1.30
CA ALA A 118 34.05 -7.50 2.42
C ALA A 118 33.81 -8.76 3.27
N LYS A 119 34.87 -9.54 3.47
CA LYS A 119 34.87 -10.77 4.25
C LYS A 119 34.54 -10.46 5.71
N PRO A 120 33.85 -11.38 6.43
CA PRO A 120 33.64 -11.25 7.86
C PRO A 120 34.99 -11.27 8.59
N ILE A 121 35.15 -10.35 9.54
CA ILE A 121 36.26 -10.33 10.47
C ILE A 121 36.00 -11.44 11.49
N ASP A 122 36.89 -12.42 11.45
CA ASP A 122 37.02 -13.51 12.41
C ASP A 122 37.53 -12.94 13.74
N ILE A 123 36.72 -13.05 14.79
CA ILE A 123 37.10 -12.70 16.17
C ILE A 123 37.04 -13.99 17.00
N ASP A 124 37.77 -15.02 16.57
CA ASP A 124 38.32 -16.04 17.45
C ASP A 124 39.85 -15.96 17.37
N ARG A 125 40.43 -15.12 18.22
CA ARG A 125 41.82 -15.24 18.62
C ARG A 125 41.84 -15.59 20.10
N ASP A 126 41.99 -16.88 20.36
CA ASP A 126 42.48 -17.41 21.61
C ASP A 126 43.78 -16.70 21.98
N ILE A 127 43.73 -15.89 23.04
CA ILE A 127 44.92 -15.45 23.76
C ILE A 127 45.08 -16.43 24.91
N GLU A 128 45.91 -17.44 24.67
CA GLU A 128 46.52 -18.25 25.70
C GLU A 128 47.32 -17.34 26.65
N ILE A 129 46.87 -17.20 27.90
CA ILE A 129 47.67 -16.58 28.96
C ILE A 129 48.48 -17.70 29.62
N GLU A 130 49.75 -17.71 29.28
CA GLU A 130 50.81 -18.56 29.79
C GLU A 130 50.97 -18.38 31.31
N VAL A 131 50.62 -19.41 32.09
CA VAL A 131 50.84 -19.45 33.54
C VAL A 131 52.30 -19.83 33.80
N GLN A 132 53.13 -18.85 34.13
CA GLN A 132 54.51 -19.07 34.56
C GLN A 132 54.56 -19.79 35.93
N PRO A 133 55.26 -20.93 36.07
CA PRO A 133 55.34 -21.67 37.31
C PRO A 133 56.26 -21.01 38.35
N LYS A 134 55.82 -21.05 39.60
CA LYS A 134 56.53 -20.53 40.78
C LYS A 134 57.81 -21.36 41.05
N PRO A 135 58.99 -20.75 41.25
CA PRO A 135 60.22 -21.50 41.47
C PRO A 135 60.27 -22.16 42.86
N PRO A 136 60.94 -23.33 42.99
CA PRO A 136 60.98 -24.12 44.22
C PRO A 136 61.82 -23.46 45.31
N ARG A 137 61.32 -23.54 46.55
CA ARG A 137 61.93 -22.98 47.76
C ARG A 137 63.11 -23.86 48.20
N LYS A 138 64.29 -23.25 48.36
CA LYS A 138 65.49 -23.90 48.89
C LYS A 138 65.31 -24.22 50.38
N GLU A 139 65.53 -25.48 50.76
CA GLU A 139 65.63 -25.92 52.16
C GLU A 139 67.08 -25.79 52.65
N GLN A 140 67.28 -25.04 53.74
CA GLN A 140 68.46 -25.06 54.63
C GLN A 140 68.05 -24.47 56.00
N PRO A 141 68.82 -24.70 57.09
CA PRO A 141 68.92 -25.95 57.84
C PRO A 141 68.28 -25.79 59.23
N GLN A 142 67.58 -26.84 59.71
CA GLN A 142 67.04 -26.89 61.06
C GLN A 142 68.17 -26.85 62.11
N GLN A 143 68.31 -25.73 62.82
CA GLN A 143 69.04 -25.70 64.08
C GLN A 143 68.14 -26.27 65.19
N ARG A 144 68.68 -27.24 65.93
CA ARG A 144 67.99 -28.00 66.97
C ARG A 144 67.60 -27.08 68.14
N PRO A 145 66.33 -27.03 68.56
CA PRO A 145 65.95 -26.37 69.81
C PRO A 145 66.61 -27.09 70.99
N LEU A 146 67.26 -26.34 71.88
CA LEU A 146 67.78 -26.83 73.16
C LEU A 146 66.60 -27.31 74.03
N THR A 147 66.81 -28.38 74.80
CA THR A 147 65.78 -28.99 75.65
C THR A 147 65.64 -28.25 76.98
N ALA A 148 64.43 -28.26 77.55
CA ALA A 148 64.03 -27.50 78.76
C ALA A 148 64.88 -27.76 80.03
N ASP A 149 65.69 -28.81 80.08
CA ASP A 149 66.60 -29.10 81.20
C ASP A 149 67.96 -28.38 81.11
N GLU A 150 68.29 -27.70 80.01
CA GLU A 150 69.55 -26.94 79.86
C GLU A 150 69.42 -25.44 80.21
N MET A 151 68.25 -24.95 80.66
CA MET A 151 67.97 -23.51 80.83
C MET A 151 67.51 -23.08 82.24
N LYS A 152 67.94 -23.77 83.30
CA LYS A 152 67.56 -23.40 84.68
C LYS A 152 68.43 -22.33 85.37
N THR A 153 69.38 -21.69 84.68
CA THR A 153 70.31 -20.73 85.32
C THR A 153 70.65 -19.48 84.48
N CYS A 154 69.75 -19.02 83.60
CA CYS A 154 69.99 -17.80 82.79
C CYS A 154 68.76 -16.87 82.69
N CYS A 155 69.01 -15.55 82.60
CA CYS A 155 67.97 -14.53 82.42
C CYS A 155 67.07 -14.81 81.19
N PRO A 156 65.72 -14.86 81.34
CA PRO A 156 64.80 -15.27 80.27
C PRO A 156 64.53 -14.20 79.19
N GLY A 157 64.94 -12.95 79.41
CA GLY A 157 64.56 -11.82 78.54
C GLY A 157 63.10 -11.39 78.73
N ILE A 158 62.67 -10.32 78.04
CA ILE A 158 61.31 -9.79 78.15
C ILE A 158 60.37 -10.53 77.22
N LEU A 159 59.31 -11.10 77.80
CA LEU A 159 58.17 -11.60 77.04
C LEU A 159 57.47 -10.46 76.30
N VAL A 160 57.35 -10.59 74.98
CA VAL A 160 56.54 -9.71 74.14
C VAL A 160 55.32 -10.49 73.67
N GLU A 161 54.17 -10.12 74.24
CA GLU A 161 52.89 -10.66 73.80
C GLU A 161 52.44 -9.96 72.52
N PHE A 162 52.11 -10.78 71.51
CA PHE A 162 51.47 -10.37 70.28
C PHE A 162 50.00 -10.83 70.28
N PRO A 163 49.08 -10.06 69.70
CA PRO A 163 47.68 -10.48 69.58
C PRO A 163 47.57 -11.79 68.78
N ALA A 164 46.65 -12.66 69.22
CA ALA A 164 46.27 -13.97 68.69
C ALA A 164 46.99 -14.48 67.41
N GLY A 165 47.77 -15.55 67.56
CA GLY A 165 48.40 -16.28 66.45
C GLY A 165 49.71 -16.94 66.87
N SER A 166 50.26 -17.81 66.02
CA SER A 166 51.60 -18.35 66.21
C SER A 166 52.64 -17.22 66.07
N PRO A 167 53.67 -17.14 66.93
CA PRO A 167 54.80 -16.21 66.80
C PRO A 167 55.39 -16.13 65.39
N PHE A 168 55.38 -17.26 64.69
CA PHE A 168 55.95 -17.39 63.35
C PHE A 168 55.10 -16.70 62.26
N GLN A 169 53.85 -16.37 62.55
CA GLN A 169 52.92 -15.72 61.62
C GLN A 169 52.62 -14.27 61.99
N SER A 170 52.57 -13.96 63.29
CA SER A 170 52.23 -12.62 63.79
C SER A 170 53.44 -11.70 63.92
N PHE A 171 54.64 -12.24 64.14
CA PHE A 171 55.84 -11.42 64.22
C PHE A 171 56.32 -11.01 62.81
N PRO A 172 56.62 -9.72 62.55
CA PRO A 172 57.11 -9.26 61.26
C PRO A 172 58.59 -9.62 61.08
N TRP A 173 58.88 -10.90 60.83
CA TRP A 173 60.25 -11.44 60.74
C TRP A 173 61.18 -10.69 59.78
N GLY A 174 60.64 -10.16 58.67
CA GLY A 174 61.41 -9.37 57.71
C GLY A 174 61.99 -8.06 58.26
N ILE A 175 61.49 -7.55 59.38
CA ILE A 175 62.04 -6.34 60.02
C ILE A 175 63.40 -6.62 60.69
N LEU A 176 63.69 -7.87 61.06
CA LEU A 176 64.98 -8.23 61.66
C LEU A 176 66.15 -8.04 60.67
N ASP A 177 65.88 -8.17 59.37
CA ASP A 177 66.89 -8.00 58.32
C ASP A 177 67.13 -6.51 57.98
N GLU A 178 66.16 -5.63 58.27
CA GLU A 178 66.20 -4.22 57.90
C GLU A 178 66.73 -3.30 59.02
N CYS A 179 66.77 -3.76 60.26
CA CYS A 179 67.03 -2.91 61.42
C CYS A 179 67.99 -3.58 62.42
N ASN A 180 69.04 -2.84 62.82
CA ASN A 180 70.01 -3.31 63.82
C ASN A 180 69.43 -3.10 65.22
N PHE A 181 68.84 -4.14 65.81
CA PHE A 181 68.23 -4.07 67.13
C PHE A 181 69.24 -4.40 68.24
N PRO A 182 69.22 -3.70 69.40
CA PRO A 182 70.10 -4.00 70.54
C PRO A 182 69.60 -5.21 71.35
N TRP A 183 68.94 -6.15 70.68
CA TRP A 183 68.35 -7.34 71.28
C TRP A 183 68.21 -8.45 70.25
N THR A 184 68.29 -9.68 70.73
CA THR A 184 68.02 -10.89 69.97
C THR A 184 66.64 -11.44 70.34
N ILE A 185 66.02 -12.13 69.38
CA ILE A 185 64.76 -12.83 69.61
C ILE A 185 65.04 -14.28 69.96
N GLU A 186 64.38 -14.76 71.01
CA GLU A 186 64.26 -16.17 71.31
C GLU A 186 62.79 -16.57 71.35
N VAL A 187 62.46 -17.71 70.74
CA VAL A 187 61.10 -18.27 70.80
C VAL A 187 61.12 -19.46 71.74
N LEU A 188 60.44 -19.33 72.86
CA LEU A 188 60.33 -20.36 73.90
C LEU A 188 58.85 -20.61 74.16
N ASP A 189 58.41 -21.87 74.12
CA ASP A 189 57.01 -22.28 74.34
C ASP A 189 55.97 -21.42 73.59
N HIS A 190 56.20 -21.20 72.29
CA HIS A 190 55.35 -20.38 71.42
C HIS A 190 55.17 -18.92 71.91
N LYS A 191 56.13 -18.42 72.68
CA LYS A 191 56.20 -17.03 73.12
C LYS A 191 57.51 -16.41 72.68
N ILE A 192 57.45 -15.12 72.32
CA ILE A 192 58.61 -14.37 71.85
C ILE A 192 59.22 -13.63 73.04
N PHE A 193 60.51 -13.86 73.27
CA PHE A 193 61.30 -13.16 74.27
C PHE A 193 62.34 -12.29 73.57
N PHE A 194 62.42 -11.02 73.98
CA PHE A 194 63.49 -10.12 73.57
C PHE A 194 64.56 -10.10 74.64
N ARG A 195 65.78 -10.45 74.26
CA ARG A 195 66.94 -10.48 75.14
C ARG A 195 67.94 -9.43 74.68
N SER A 196 68.37 -8.55 75.58
CA SER A 196 69.38 -7.54 75.24
C SER A 196 70.67 -8.21 74.78
N ASP A 197 71.32 -7.64 73.78
CA ASP A 197 72.65 -8.04 73.32
C ASP A 197 73.72 -7.95 74.44
N THR A 198 73.63 -6.94 75.31
CA THR A 198 74.49 -6.78 76.49
C THR A 198 74.02 -7.57 77.71
N CYS A 199 73.20 -8.61 77.54
CA CYS A 199 72.79 -9.49 78.63
C CYS A 199 73.93 -10.48 78.95
N LEU A 200 74.53 -10.36 80.14
CA LEU A 200 75.68 -11.17 80.57
C LEU A 200 75.37 -12.66 80.84
N LYS A 201 74.10 -13.07 80.80
CA LYS A 201 73.65 -14.47 80.97
C LYS A 201 74.14 -15.13 82.27
N GLU A 202 74.37 -14.36 83.33
CA GLU A 202 74.68 -14.89 84.66
C GLU A 202 73.42 -15.30 85.43
N ASP A 203 73.63 -16.10 86.49
CA ASP A 203 72.62 -16.83 87.23
C ASP A 203 71.71 -15.91 88.06
N PHE A 204 70.71 -15.34 87.39
CA PHE A 204 69.67 -14.54 88.01
C PHE A 204 68.33 -15.25 87.85
N SER A 205 67.71 -15.59 88.98
CA SER A 205 66.29 -15.97 89.03
C SER A 205 65.33 -14.83 88.68
N VAL A 206 65.84 -13.66 88.26
CA VAL A 206 65.11 -12.42 87.92
C VAL A 206 65.71 -11.76 86.67
N LEU A 207 64.91 -11.00 85.91
CA LEU A 207 65.34 -10.22 84.74
C LEU A 207 66.54 -9.32 85.05
N CYS A 208 67.59 -9.37 84.24
CA CYS A 208 68.73 -8.46 84.36
C CYS A 208 68.34 -7.02 83.93
N ASN A 209 69.06 -6.02 84.44
CA ASN A 209 68.76 -4.60 84.20
C ASN A 209 68.84 -4.20 82.71
N SER A 210 69.75 -4.82 81.93
CA SER A 210 69.87 -4.57 80.49
C SER A 210 68.65 -5.09 79.72
N CYS A 211 68.14 -6.27 80.07
CA CYS A 211 66.86 -6.73 79.53
C CYS A 211 65.72 -5.81 79.99
N LEU A 212 65.62 -5.46 81.28
CA LEU A 212 64.52 -4.63 81.81
C LEU A 212 64.37 -3.27 81.10
N THR A 213 65.49 -2.68 80.65
CA THR A 213 65.50 -1.39 79.94
C THR A 213 64.86 -1.46 78.55
N LEU A 214 64.78 -2.65 77.92
CA LEU A 214 64.11 -2.82 76.63
C LEU A 214 62.59 -2.58 76.70
N LYS A 215 61.94 -2.74 77.86
CA LYS A 215 60.52 -2.38 78.04
C LYS A 215 60.26 -0.89 77.78
N LYS A 216 61.27 -0.04 77.96
CA LYS A 216 61.17 1.41 77.77
C LYS A 216 61.76 1.87 76.42
N ASN A 217 62.24 0.95 75.58
CA ASN A 217 62.86 1.28 74.31
C ASN A 217 61.81 1.70 73.27
N LYS A 218 62.00 2.84 72.61
CA LYS A 218 61.06 3.37 71.61
C LYS A 218 60.83 2.42 70.42
N ASN A 219 61.81 1.57 70.10
CA ASN A 219 61.73 0.69 68.93
C ASN A 219 60.70 -0.44 69.09
N THR A 220 60.44 -0.91 70.32
CA THR A 220 59.42 -1.94 70.57
C THR A 220 58.00 -1.38 70.44
N HIS A 221 57.80 -0.08 70.72
CA HIS A 221 56.53 0.61 70.49
C HIS A 221 56.23 0.84 69.00
N GLN A 222 57.24 1.19 68.19
CA GLN A 222 57.08 1.42 66.75
C GLN A 222 56.67 0.15 65.98
N LEU A 223 57.11 -1.02 66.44
CA LEU A 223 56.71 -2.32 65.88
C LEU A 223 55.21 -2.57 66.02
N ARG A 224 54.65 -2.33 67.21
CA ARG A 224 53.20 -2.49 67.47
C ARG A 224 52.35 -1.52 66.63
N GLU A 225 52.85 -0.31 66.38
CA GLU A 225 52.13 0.69 65.59
C GLU A 225 52.17 0.41 64.07
N ARG A 226 53.22 -0.24 63.57
CA ARG A 226 53.28 -0.70 62.17
C ARG A 226 52.36 -1.88 61.91
N GLU A 227 52.27 -2.83 62.84
CA GLU A 227 51.34 -3.97 62.75
C GLU A 227 49.88 -3.50 62.61
N ALA A 228 49.45 -2.56 63.45
CA ALA A 228 48.11 -1.97 63.38
C ALA A 228 47.82 -1.33 62.00
N ARG A 229 48.80 -0.70 61.36
CA ARG A 229 48.67 -0.12 60.01
C ARG A 229 48.51 -1.18 58.93
N TYR A 230 49.28 -2.27 58.99
CA TYR A 230 49.17 -3.36 58.01
C TYR A 230 47.82 -4.08 58.09
N VAL A 231 47.33 -4.34 59.30
CA VAL A 231 45.99 -4.93 59.50
C VAL A 231 44.89 -4.03 58.95
N CYS A 232 45.01 -2.71 59.15
CA CYS A 232 44.06 -1.75 58.59
C CYS A 232 44.08 -1.73 57.05
N GLN A 233 45.25 -1.73 56.41
CA GLN A 233 45.38 -1.77 54.96
C GLN A 233 44.86 -3.08 54.35
N ALA A 234 45.16 -4.22 54.96
CA ALA A 234 44.66 -5.52 54.53
C ALA A 234 43.12 -5.59 54.58
N ASN A 235 42.51 -5.05 55.63
CA ASN A 235 41.06 -4.99 55.76
C ASN A 235 40.41 -4.05 54.72
N ASN A 236 41.02 -2.90 54.44
CA ASN A 236 40.54 -1.99 53.38
C ASN A 236 40.61 -2.62 51.99
N SER A 237 41.71 -3.31 51.65
CA SER A 237 41.83 -4.01 50.37
C SER A 237 40.81 -5.14 50.24
N LYS A 238 40.54 -5.88 51.32
CA LYS A 238 39.51 -6.92 51.35
C LYS A 238 38.10 -6.35 51.15
N LEU A 239 37.79 -5.22 51.79
CA LEU A 239 36.51 -4.53 51.61
C LEU A 239 36.33 -4.03 50.17
N ASN A 240 37.37 -3.45 49.56
CA ASN A 240 37.34 -3.02 48.17
C ASN A 240 37.14 -4.18 47.19
N SER A 241 37.81 -5.31 47.42
CA SER A 241 37.61 -6.53 46.61
C SER A 241 36.18 -7.07 46.70
N LEU A 242 35.57 -7.03 47.89
CA LEU A 242 34.18 -7.44 48.09
C LEU A 242 33.20 -6.49 47.41
N ASN A 243 33.42 -5.18 47.51
CA ASN A 243 32.61 -4.17 46.83
C ASN A 243 32.68 -4.31 45.31
N LEU A 244 33.87 -4.56 44.75
CA LEU A 244 34.04 -4.78 43.32
C LEU A 244 33.36 -6.08 42.86
N SER A 245 33.48 -7.15 43.63
CA SER A 245 32.79 -8.43 43.35
C SER A 245 31.28 -8.25 43.35
N HIS A 246 30.74 -7.51 44.32
CA HIS A 246 29.31 -7.19 44.38
C HIS A 246 28.87 -6.34 43.17
N ALA A 247 29.65 -5.34 42.78
CA ALA A 247 29.37 -4.53 41.60
C ALA A 247 29.40 -5.36 40.29
N LEU A 248 30.36 -6.28 40.15
CA LEU A 248 30.44 -7.19 39.02
C LEU A 248 29.28 -8.17 38.97
N ALA A 249 28.86 -8.71 40.12
CA ALA A 249 27.70 -9.59 40.22
C ALA A 249 26.40 -8.88 39.76
N ILE A 250 26.20 -7.62 40.17
CA ILE A 250 25.07 -6.80 39.72
C ILE A 250 25.10 -6.58 38.20
N ARG A 251 26.26 -6.23 37.63
CA ARG A 251 26.40 -6.01 36.18
C ARG A 251 26.20 -7.30 35.37
N ASN A 252 26.72 -8.43 35.85
CA ASN A 252 26.51 -9.74 35.21
C ASN A 252 25.03 -10.14 35.22
N HIS A 253 24.32 -9.86 36.32
CA HIS A 253 22.88 -10.09 36.38
C HIS A 253 22.12 -9.21 35.36
N ALA A 254 22.50 -7.94 35.20
CA ALA A 254 21.91 -7.06 34.18
C ALA A 254 22.21 -7.53 32.74
N LEU A 255 23.43 -8.00 32.47
CA LEU A 255 23.80 -8.61 31.18
C LEU A 255 23.00 -9.88 30.89
N GLY A 256 22.78 -10.72 31.90
CA GLY A 256 21.95 -11.92 31.78
C GLY A 256 20.52 -11.61 31.32
N LYS A 257 19.92 -10.50 31.82
CA LYS A 257 18.60 -10.04 31.37
C LYS A 257 18.60 -9.61 29.90
N HIS A 258 19.61 -8.84 29.47
CA HIS A 258 19.70 -8.42 28.07
C HIS A 258 19.91 -9.60 27.11
N LYS A 259 20.75 -10.58 27.49
CA LYS A 259 20.93 -11.82 26.70
C LYS A 259 19.62 -12.59 26.56
N ARG A 260 18.86 -12.76 27.65
CA ARG A 260 17.54 -13.41 27.62
C ARG A 260 16.56 -12.69 26.71
N PHE A 261 16.59 -11.36 26.69
CA PHE A 261 15.75 -10.57 25.80
C PHE A 261 16.14 -10.76 24.32
N MET A 262 17.44 -10.72 24.01
CA MET A 262 17.95 -10.99 22.65
C MET A 262 17.60 -12.41 22.17
N LEU A 263 17.71 -13.41 23.05
CA LEU A 263 17.33 -14.79 22.72
C LEU A 263 15.83 -14.92 22.45
N ALA A 264 14.98 -14.22 23.21
CA ALA A 264 13.55 -14.22 23.00
C ALA A 264 13.12 -13.50 21.71
N ILE A 265 13.88 -12.48 21.27
CA ILE A 265 13.70 -11.89 19.94
C ILE A 265 14.14 -12.85 18.85
N ALA A 266 15.30 -13.49 19.03
CA ALA A 266 15.89 -14.39 18.05
C ALA A 266 15.07 -15.67 17.83
N SER A 267 14.26 -16.10 18.79
CA SER A 267 13.36 -17.25 18.61
C SER A 267 12.24 -16.99 17.60
N GLY A 268 11.94 -15.72 17.28
CA GLY A 268 10.90 -15.34 16.31
C GLY A 268 9.46 -15.60 16.80
N GLU A 269 9.29 -16.10 18.02
CA GLU A 269 7.97 -16.43 18.60
C GLU A 269 7.23 -15.18 19.09
N ILE A 270 7.95 -14.11 19.41
CA ILE A 270 7.36 -12.83 19.78
C ILE A 270 6.97 -12.06 18.52
N LYS A 271 5.68 -12.03 18.22
CA LYS A 271 5.14 -11.19 17.13
C LYS A 271 5.13 -9.72 17.56
N HIS A 272 5.48 -8.81 16.65
CA HIS A 272 5.50 -7.35 16.88
C HIS A 272 6.35 -6.87 18.07
N VAL A 273 7.56 -7.45 18.25
CA VAL A 273 8.56 -7.03 19.27
C VAL A 273 8.72 -5.50 19.33
N HIS A 274 8.75 -4.85 18.17
CA HIS A 274 8.87 -3.40 18.05
C HIS A 274 7.80 -2.64 18.86
N SER A 275 6.53 -3.05 18.76
CA SER A 275 5.41 -2.40 19.47
C SER A 275 5.48 -2.64 20.97
N LEU A 276 5.88 -3.86 21.38
CA LEU A 276 6.04 -4.23 22.78
C LEU A 276 7.14 -3.40 23.46
N VAL A 277 8.30 -3.30 22.80
CA VAL A 277 9.44 -2.50 23.26
C VAL A 277 9.07 -1.02 23.28
N SER A 278 8.40 -0.52 22.24
CA SER A 278 7.98 0.88 22.17
C SER A 278 7.01 1.28 23.29
N VAL A 279 6.07 0.41 23.65
CA VAL A 279 5.16 0.63 24.79
C VAL A 279 5.94 0.65 26.10
N ALA A 280 6.85 -0.32 26.30
CA ALA A 280 7.65 -0.41 27.51
C ALA A 280 8.59 0.80 27.68
N LEU A 281 9.20 1.30 26.59
CA LEU A 281 10.02 2.50 26.61
C LEU A 281 9.20 3.75 26.97
N LYS A 282 7.99 3.91 26.42
CA LYS A 282 7.09 5.03 26.78
C LYS A 282 6.66 4.98 28.24
N GLN A 283 6.43 3.78 28.77
CA GLN A 283 6.11 3.56 30.19
C GLN A 283 7.33 3.63 31.11
N LYS A 284 8.54 3.89 30.57
CA LYS A 284 9.83 3.88 31.30
C LYS A 284 10.07 2.56 32.04
N CYS A 285 9.58 1.46 31.48
CA CYS A 285 9.72 0.12 32.04
C CYS A 285 11.17 -0.37 31.94
N GLY A 286 11.64 -1.03 32.99
CA GLY A 286 12.94 -1.72 32.98
C GLY A 286 12.91 -3.00 32.13
N ILE A 287 14.09 -3.48 31.73
CA ILE A 287 14.26 -4.70 30.90
C ILE A 287 13.56 -5.95 31.45
N GLN A 288 13.39 -6.03 32.79
CA GLN A 288 12.69 -7.14 33.44
C GLN A 288 11.21 -7.16 33.06
N THR A 289 10.56 -5.99 33.12
CA THR A 289 9.15 -5.82 32.76
C THR A 289 8.95 -6.04 31.26
N VAL A 290 9.92 -5.63 30.43
CA VAL A 290 9.90 -5.93 28.98
C VAL A 290 9.93 -7.43 28.74
N LEU A 291 10.79 -8.18 29.45
CA LEU A 291 10.85 -9.64 29.37
C LEU A 291 9.57 -10.32 29.85
N GLU A 292 8.92 -9.78 30.85
CA GLU A 292 7.67 -10.30 31.38
C GLU A 292 6.52 -10.07 30.40
N HIS A 293 6.41 -8.87 29.83
CA HIS A 293 5.48 -8.59 28.73
C HIS A 293 5.76 -9.47 27.51
N ALA A 294 7.03 -9.73 27.17
CA ALA A 294 7.42 -10.60 26.08
C ALA A 294 6.96 -12.05 26.30
N ARG A 295 7.11 -12.58 27.53
CA ARG A 295 6.59 -13.91 27.89
C ARG A 295 5.08 -13.98 27.85
N LEU A 296 4.40 -12.98 28.44
CA LEU A 296 2.94 -12.90 28.36
C LEU A 296 2.46 -12.80 26.91
N ALA A 297 3.23 -12.17 26.02
CA ALA A 297 2.92 -12.12 24.59
C ALA A 297 3.11 -13.47 23.89
N MET A 298 4.16 -14.23 24.24
CA MET A 298 4.34 -15.61 23.75
C MET A 298 3.19 -16.52 24.19
N ASP A 299 2.70 -16.35 25.41
CA ASP A 299 1.57 -17.11 25.97
C ASP A 299 0.19 -16.60 25.48
N ASN A 300 0.16 -15.64 24.54
CA ASN A 300 -1.04 -14.94 24.06
C ASN A 300 -1.88 -14.25 25.16
N MET A 301 -1.29 -14.01 26.34
CA MET A 301 -1.92 -13.32 27.47
C MET A 301 -1.74 -11.80 27.41
N TYR A 302 -0.87 -11.30 26.53
CA TYR A 302 -0.60 -9.87 26.36
C TYR A 302 -0.40 -9.51 24.89
N SER A 303 -1.20 -8.56 24.38
CA SER A 303 -1.02 -8.00 23.03
C SER A 303 -0.76 -6.50 23.12
N SER A 304 0.44 -6.06 22.72
CA SER A 304 0.74 -4.63 22.58
C SER A 304 0.24 -4.12 21.22
N CYS A 305 -1.04 -3.80 21.12
CA CYS A 305 -1.65 -3.30 19.88
C CYS A 305 -1.41 -1.80 19.71
N LYS A 306 -0.18 -1.41 19.36
CA LYS A 306 0.10 -0.09 18.77
C LYS A 306 0.55 -0.27 17.33
N TYR A 307 -0.15 0.44 16.45
CA TYR A 307 0.08 0.44 15.01
C TYR A 307 0.63 1.81 14.62
N GLY A 308 1.61 1.84 13.73
CA GLY A 308 2.04 3.08 13.08
C GLY A 308 1.09 3.48 11.95
N GLU A 309 1.26 4.69 11.41
CA GLU A 309 0.49 5.14 10.23
C GLU A 309 0.68 4.21 9.02
N GLN A 310 1.89 3.69 8.82
CA GLN A 310 2.17 2.75 7.74
C GLN A 310 1.37 1.44 7.91
N ASP A 311 1.22 0.95 9.14
CA ASP A 311 0.41 -0.24 9.42
C ASP A 311 -1.06 0.03 9.12
N TYR A 312 -1.57 1.21 9.52
CA TYR A 312 -2.94 1.61 9.21
C TYR A 312 -3.18 1.68 7.70
N HIS A 313 -2.27 2.29 6.93
CA HIS A 313 -2.37 2.36 5.47
C HIS A 313 -2.28 0.97 4.82
N TYR A 314 -1.35 0.13 5.27
CA TYR A 314 -1.18 -1.23 4.75
C TYR A 314 -2.43 -2.07 4.99
N PHE A 315 -2.93 -2.12 6.23
CA PHE A 315 -4.10 -2.94 6.55
C PHE A 315 -5.41 -2.33 6.03
N GLN A 316 -5.48 -1.02 5.81
CA GLN A 316 -6.58 -0.39 5.07
C GLN A 316 -6.56 -0.84 3.60
N LEU A 317 -5.39 -0.90 2.95
CA LEU A 317 -5.27 -1.44 1.59
C LEU A 317 -5.68 -2.91 1.53
N VAL A 318 -5.22 -3.74 2.48
CA VAL A 318 -5.63 -5.15 2.61
C VAL A 318 -7.16 -5.27 2.72
N ARG A 319 -7.79 -4.40 3.51
CA ARG A 319 -9.25 -4.35 3.65
C ARG A 319 -9.94 -3.91 2.36
N LEU A 320 -9.42 -2.89 1.67
CA LEU A 320 -10.03 -2.36 0.44
C LEU A 320 -9.95 -3.36 -0.71
N LEU A 321 -8.82 -4.08 -0.86
CA LEU A 321 -8.62 -5.03 -1.95
C LEU A 321 -9.21 -6.42 -1.67
N GLY A 322 -9.10 -6.92 -0.44
CA GLY A 322 -9.56 -8.28 -0.07
C GLY A 322 -10.81 -8.33 0.81
N GLY A 323 -11.40 -7.17 1.11
CA GLY A 323 -12.60 -7.06 1.92
C GLY A 323 -12.40 -7.42 3.39
N ASN A 324 -13.52 -7.48 4.11
CA ASN A 324 -13.54 -7.79 5.55
C ASN A 324 -13.03 -9.22 5.84
N ARG A 325 -13.15 -10.15 4.88
CA ARG A 325 -12.68 -11.53 5.04
C ARG A 325 -11.15 -11.59 5.09
N LEU A 326 -10.47 -10.94 4.14
CA LEU A 326 -9.01 -10.88 4.15
C LEU A 326 -8.49 -10.15 5.37
N LEU A 327 -9.13 -9.03 5.77
CA LEU A 327 -8.79 -8.35 7.02
C LEU A 327 -8.97 -9.26 8.24
N SER A 328 -10.01 -10.08 8.29
CA SER A 328 -10.24 -11.03 9.40
C SER A 328 -9.16 -12.11 9.45
N ILE A 329 -8.64 -12.55 8.29
CA ILE A 329 -7.50 -13.47 8.23
C ILE A 329 -6.23 -12.76 8.70
N ALA A 330 -5.98 -11.53 8.24
CA ALA A 330 -4.83 -10.72 8.66
C ALA A 330 -4.85 -10.42 10.16
N GLN A 331 -6.02 -10.22 10.77
CA GLN A 331 -6.18 -10.08 12.22
C GLN A 331 -5.73 -11.35 12.96
N LYS A 332 -6.05 -12.53 12.44
CA LYS A 332 -5.68 -13.82 13.03
C LYS A 332 -4.21 -14.17 12.81
N MET A 333 -3.65 -13.82 11.65
CA MET A 333 -2.29 -14.21 11.26
C MET A 333 -1.22 -13.19 11.68
N GLU A 334 -1.49 -11.92 11.40
CA GLU A 334 -0.53 -10.80 11.48
C GLU A 334 -0.90 -9.74 12.53
N TYR A 335 -1.90 -9.99 13.39
CA TYR A 335 -2.36 -9.04 14.41
C TYR A 335 -2.80 -7.69 13.83
N ALA A 336 -3.39 -7.68 12.62
CA ALA A 336 -3.91 -6.47 11.99
C ALA A 336 -4.90 -5.72 12.90
N PRO A 337 -5.05 -4.38 12.75
CA PRO A 337 -6.05 -3.64 13.51
C PRO A 337 -7.48 -4.11 13.22
N SER A 338 -8.37 -3.88 14.18
CA SER A 338 -9.80 -4.14 13.98
C SER A 338 -10.35 -3.27 12.85
N ARG A 339 -11.46 -3.70 12.20
CA ARG A 339 -12.15 -2.88 11.19
C ARG A 339 -12.51 -1.50 11.74
N HIS A 340 -13.04 -1.45 12.97
CA HIS A 340 -13.38 -0.18 13.62
C HIS A 340 -12.15 0.69 13.86
N THR A 341 -11.02 0.09 14.22
CA THR A 341 -9.76 0.82 14.40
C THR A 341 -9.29 1.40 13.07
N LEU A 342 -9.34 0.63 11.98
CA LEU A 342 -8.98 1.11 10.64
C LEU A 342 -9.89 2.24 10.16
N VAL A 343 -11.22 2.10 10.29
CA VAL A 343 -12.17 3.15 9.91
C VAL A 343 -11.89 4.45 10.66
N ARG A 344 -11.63 4.38 11.97
CA ARG A 344 -11.32 5.56 12.80
C ARG A 344 -9.99 6.23 12.44
N HIS A 345 -9.03 5.49 11.89
CA HIS A 345 -7.73 6.02 11.46
C HIS A 345 -7.68 6.27 9.95
N SER A 346 -8.77 6.00 9.22
CA SER A 346 -8.85 6.27 7.80
C SER A 346 -8.95 7.77 7.58
N GLU A 347 -8.17 8.31 6.66
CA GLU A 347 -8.27 9.73 6.28
C GLU A 347 -9.47 10.00 5.36
N THR A 348 -10.02 8.95 4.75
CA THR A 348 -11.22 9.00 3.91
C THR A 348 -12.46 9.11 4.78
N HIS A 349 -13.11 10.27 4.73
CA HIS A 349 -14.40 10.50 5.40
C HIS A 349 -15.53 10.07 4.48
N HIS A 350 -16.64 9.60 5.07
CA HIS A 350 -17.86 9.30 4.32
C HIS A 350 -18.37 10.56 3.62
N LEU A 351 -18.85 10.38 2.40
CA LEU A 351 -19.49 11.46 1.65
C LEU A 351 -20.88 11.69 2.20
N GLN A 352 -21.24 12.95 2.36
CA GLN A 352 -22.60 13.31 2.70
C GLN A 352 -23.50 13.07 1.49
N VAL A 353 -24.38 12.08 1.60
CA VAL A 353 -25.43 11.80 0.63
C VAL A 353 -26.55 12.81 0.81
N SER A 354 -27.08 13.33 -0.30
CA SER A 354 -28.19 14.29 -0.25
C SER A 354 -29.47 13.57 0.15
N VAL A 355 -30.03 13.95 1.29
CA VAL A 355 -31.31 13.46 1.82
C VAL A 355 -32.48 13.90 0.93
N SER A 356 -32.38 15.09 0.35
CA SER A 356 -33.32 15.67 -0.60
C SER A 356 -32.54 16.39 -1.71
N TYR A 357 -33.03 17.52 -2.24
CA TYR A 357 -32.26 18.30 -3.20
C TYR A 357 -30.89 18.70 -2.63
N PRO A 358 -29.80 18.49 -3.39
CA PRO A 358 -28.46 18.86 -2.93
C PRO A 358 -28.39 20.33 -2.53
N THR A 359 -27.60 20.62 -1.48
CA THR A 359 -27.34 21.99 -1.04
C THR A 359 -25.90 22.38 -1.36
N ILE A 360 -25.66 23.68 -1.59
CA ILE A 360 -24.31 24.19 -1.84
C ILE A 360 -23.37 23.82 -0.69
N THR A 361 -23.84 23.94 0.56
CA THR A 361 -23.04 23.63 1.75
C THR A 361 -22.67 22.15 1.83
N GLY A 362 -23.60 21.23 1.52
CA GLY A 362 -23.32 19.79 1.51
C GLY A 362 -22.28 19.42 0.45
N VAL A 363 -22.41 19.96 -0.77
CA VAL A 363 -21.45 19.71 -1.86
C VAL A 363 -20.07 20.31 -1.53
N VAL A 364 -20.01 21.51 -0.94
CA VAL A 364 -18.74 22.10 -0.44
C VAL A 364 -18.12 21.23 0.66
N GLY A 365 -18.92 20.68 1.57
CA GLY A 365 -18.47 19.73 2.58
C GLY A 365 -17.80 18.51 1.93
N ASN A 366 -18.45 17.90 0.95
CA ASN A 366 -17.92 16.76 0.20
C ASN A 366 -16.64 17.12 -0.57
N ILE A 367 -16.57 18.30 -1.20
CA ILE A 367 -15.35 18.78 -1.87
C ILE A 367 -14.21 18.91 -0.86
N ASN A 368 -14.44 19.52 0.31
CA ASN A 368 -13.39 19.67 1.32
C ASN A 368 -12.95 18.32 1.89
N SER A 369 -13.87 17.38 2.09
CA SER A 369 -13.55 16.01 2.54
C SER A 369 -12.72 15.24 1.52
N THR A 370 -12.99 15.42 0.23
CA THR A 370 -12.31 14.68 -0.86
C THR A 370 -11.02 15.35 -1.34
N PHE A 371 -10.90 16.67 -1.24
CA PHE A 371 -9.76 17.44 -1.77
C PHE A 371 -8.89 18.11 -0.67
N GLY A 372 -9.28 18.06 0.61
CA GLY A 372 -8.75 18.95 1.65
C GLY A 372 -7.28 18.80 2.06
N LYS A 373 -6.69 17.59 2.06
CA LYS A 373 -5.29 17.38 2.51
C LYS A 373 -4.27 17.24 1.36
N ASP A 374 -4.70 16.73 0.21
CA ASP A 374 -3.81 16.33 -0.89
C ASP A 374 -3.28 17.51 -1.73
N PHE A 375 -3.88 18.69 -1.62
CA PHE A 375 -3.65 19.80 -2.56
C PHE A 375 -2.60 20.83 -2.13
N ALA A 376 -1.94 20.65 -0.99
CA ALA A 376 -0.89 21.56 -0.54
C ALA A 376 0.23 21.75 -1.59
N MET A 377 0.57 20.69 -2.33
CA MET A 377 1.70 20.65 -3.27
C MET A 377 1.34 20.97 -4.74
N VAL A 378 0.07 21.22 -5.06
CA VAL A 378 -0.40 21.24 -6.45
C VAL A 378 -0.45 22.68 -7.02
N LYS A 379 -0.03 22.82 -8.28
CA LYS A 379 -0.20 24.03 -9.12
C LYS A 379 -1.67 24.20 -9.55
N ARG A 380 -2.03 25.38 -10.05
CA ARG A 380 -3.38 25.63 -10.56
C ARG A 380 -3.78 24.59 -11.62
N THR A 381 -5.01 24.07 -11.56
CA THR A 381 -5.53 23.08 -12.53
C THR A 381 -6.97 23.38 -12.97
N GLY A 382 -7.38 22.81 -14.10
CA GLY A 382 -8.75 22.82 -14.59
C GLY A 382 -9.53 21.58 -14.14
N TYR A 383 -10.83 21.71 -13.97
CA TYR A 383 -11.72 20.62 -13.56
C TYR A 383 -12.85 20.38 -14.56
N ILE A 384 -13.27 19.12 -14.67
CA ILE A 384 -14.50 18.70 -15.35
C ILE A 384 -15.48 18.20 -14.29
N LEU A 385 -16.74 18.61 -14.40
CA LEU A 385 -17.85 18.03 -13.66
C LEU A 385 -18.46 16.89 -14.49
N LEU A 386 -18.19 15.65 -14.11
CA LEU A 386 -18.74 14.46 -14.73
C LEU A 386 -20.05 14.12 -14.02
N VAL A 387 -21.11 13.89 -14.78
CA VAL A 387 -22.45 13.66 -14.24
C VAL A 387 -23.10 12.50 -14.95
N ASP A 388 -23.59 11.54 -14.16
CA ASP A 388 -24.35 10.39 -14.66
C ASP A 388 -25.19 9.76 -13.53
N GLU A 389 -26.11 8.89 -13.92
CA GLU A 389 -27.00 8.15 -13.03
C GLU A 389 -26.52 6.70 -12.83
N LEU A 390 -26.46 6.26 -11.58
CA LEU A 390 -26.18 4.88 -11.21
C LEU A 390 -27.46 4.20 -10.72
N ALA A 391 -27.84 3.08 -11.34
CA ALA A 391 -28.92 2.25 -10.83
C ALA A 391 -28.67 1.85 -9.36
N ALA A 392 -29.63 2.13 -8.49
CA ALA A 392 -29.53 1.93 -7.05
C ALA A 392 -30.59 0.93 -6.57
N GLU A 393 -30.35 0.30 -5.42
CA GLU A 393 -31.38 -0.49 -4.76
C GLU A 393 -32.45 0.46 -4.17
N ALA A 394 -33.71 0.23 -4.53
CA ALA A 394 -34.83 1.00 -4.02
C ALA A 394 -35.17 0.57 -2.59
N CYS A 395 -34.45 1.10 -1.61
CA CYS A 395 -34.62 0.77 -0.20
C CYS A 395 -34.28 1.96 0.71
N LEU A 396 -34.88 1.98 1.91
CA LEU A 396 -34.55 2.97 2.94
C LEU A 396 -33.30 2.54 3.71
N ARG A 397 -32.47 3.52 4.07
CA ARG A 397 -31.29 3.34 4.93
C ARG A 397 -31.24 4.42 5.98
N TYR A 398 -30.86 4.04 7.20
CA TYR A 398 -30.64 5.00 8.27
C TYR A 398 -29.17 5.41 8.30
N ASP A 399 -28.92 6.70 8.10
CA ASP A 399 -27.61 7.32 8.29
C ASP A 399 -27.49 7.79 9.75
N ALA A 400 -26.74 7.03 10.53
CA ALA A 400 -26.53 7.28 11.94
C ALA A 400 -25.68 8.53 12.22
N ASP A 401 -24.82 8.94 11.28
CA ASP A 401 -23.91 10.07 11.48
C ASP A 401 -24.68 11.41 11.42
N ASN A 402 -25.70 11.49 10.56
CA ASN A 402 -26.54 12.67 10.39
C ASN A 402 -27.94 12.55 11.03
N ASN A 403 -28.28 11.38 11.59
CA ASN A 403 -29.62 11.05 12.10
C ASN A 403 -30.73 11.24 11.03
N THR A 404 -30.51 10.72 9.83
CA THR A 404 -31.42 10.90 8.68
C THR A 404 -31.72 9.60 7.95
N ILE A 405 -32.90 9.55 7.30
CA ILE A 405 -33.28 8.46 6.40
C ILE A 405 -32.89 8.80 4.98
N LEU A 406 -32.07 7.94 4.39
CA LEU A 406 -31.68 7.93 2.97
C LEU A 406 -32.54 6.91 2.20
N GLY A 407 -32.50 7.00 0.87
CA GLY A 407 -33.23 6.11 -0.04
C GLY A 407 -34.54 6.69 -0.56
N VAL A 408 -34.87 7.93 -0.17
CA VAL A 408 -35.96 8.72 -0.72
C VAL A 408 -35.46 9.53 -1.91
N CYS A 409 -36.28 9.66 -2.95
CA CYS A 409 -35.95 10.49 -4.11
C CYS A 409 -35.98 11.99 -3.78
N CYS A 410 -35.04 12.76 -4.33
CA CYS A 410 -34.92 14.19 -4.08
C CYS A 410 -36.16 14.98 -4.56
N GLU A 411 -36.84 14.50 -5.59
CA GLU A 411 -38.00 15.18 -6.19
C GLU A 411 -39.21 15.23 -5.26
N HIS A 412 -39.39 14.23 -4.39
CA HIS A 412 -40.55 14.08 -3.52
C HIS A 412 -40.19 14.08 -2.02
N GLY A 413 -38.90 14.10 -1.68
CA GLY A 413 -38.43 14.16 -0.29
C GLY A 413 -38.45 15.55 0.35
N VAL A 414 -38.79 16.61 -0.41
CA VAL A 414 -38.65 18.02 0.03
C VAL A 414 -39.64 18.41 1.13
N SER A 415 -40.83 17.79 1.19
CA SER A 415 -41.91 18.22 2.08
C SER A 415 -41.92 17.54 3.45
N GLU A 416 -40.96 16.66 3.74
CA GLU A 416 -41.04 15.73 4.87
C GLU A 416 -39.78 15.79 5.73
N VAL A 417 -39.96 15.67 7.04
CA VAL A 417 -38.85 15.60 7.99
C VAL A 417 -38.27 14.19 7.90
N LEU A 418 -37.13 14.05 7.22
CA LEU A 418 -36.43 12.78 7.06
C LEU A 418 -35.44 12.49 8.21
N SER A 419 -35.43 13.31 9.26
CA SER A 419 -34.70 13.02 10.50
C SER A 419 -35.49 12.06 11.38
N VAL A 420 -34.81 11.17 12.11
CA VAL A 420 -35.48 10.20 13.00
C VAL A 420 -35.35 10.67 14.45
N ASN A 421 -36.37 11.34 14.96
CA ASN A 421 -36.46 11.73 16.37
C ASN A 421 -37.46 10.87 17.14
N SER A 422 -38.42 10.26 16.44
CA SER A 422 -39.42 9.37 17.04
C SER A 422 -39.78 8.18 16.13
N HIS A 423 -40.42 7.16 16.72
CA HIS A 423 -40.96 6.03 15.96
C HIS A 423 -42.09 6.45 15.01
N ASP A 424 -42.92 7.42 15.45
CA ASP A 424 -44.06 7.91 14.70
C ASP A 424 -43.65 8.59 13.38
N GLU A 425 -42.50 9.29 13.37
CA GLU A 425 -41.92 9.90 12.17
C GLU A 425 -41.53 8.83 11.13
N ALA A 426 -40.93 7.72 11.57
CA ALA A 426 -40.57 6.62 10.68
C ALA A 426 -41.82 5.94 10.09
N GLU A 427 -42.88 5.74 10.90
CA GLU A 427 -44.17 5.25 10.39
C GLU A 427 -44.81 6.21 9.38
N LEU A 428 -44.71 7.52 9.61
CA LEU A 428 -45.26 8.53 8.72
C LEU A 428 -44.60 8.46 7.33
N ILE A 429 -43.28 8.32 7.29
CA ILE A 429 -42.53 8.13 6.03
C ILE A 429 -43.01 6.88 5.30
N LEU A 430 -43.20 5.77 6.03
CA LEU A 430 -43.72 4.53 5.43
C LEU A 430 -45.13 4.70 4.86
N LYS A 431 -46.04 5.37 5.59
CA LYS A 431 -47.40 5.70 5.12
C LYS A 431 -47.37 6.59 3.88
N HIS A 432 -46.45 7.55 3.83
CA HIS A 432 -46.26 8.42 2.66
C HIS A 432 -45.68 7.70 1.45
N ILE A 433 -44.83 6.69 1.65
CA ILE A 433 -44.38 5.80 0.57
C ILE A 433 -45.52 4.92 0.06
N GLN A 434 -46.30 4.32 0.97
CA GLN A 434 -47.44 3.46 0.61
C GLN A 434 -48.55 4.21 -0.13
N SER A 435 -48.78 5.48 0.22
CA SER A 435 -49.74 6.35 -0.46
C SER A 435 -49.21 6.96 -1.77
N GLY A 436 -47.94 6.72 -2.12
CA GLY A 436 -47.30 7.26 -3.33
C GLY A 436 -47.00 8.76 -3.26
N LYS A 437 -47.05 9.36 -2.07
CA LYS A 437 -46.73 10.77 -1.83
C LYS A 437 -45.21 11.02 -1.88
N ILE A 438 -44.45 10.03 -1.41
CA ILE A 438 -42.99 9.95 -1.49
C ILE A 438 -42.63 8.72 -2.33
N HIS A 439 -41.57 8.80 -3.13
CA HIS A 439 -41.02 7.64 -3.84
C HIS A 439 -39.64 7.27 -3.30
N LEU A 440 -39.33 5.98 -3.37
CA LEU A 440 -37.97 5.47 -3.19
C LEU A 440 -37.11 5.89 -4.39
N SER A 441 -35.84 6.16 -4.13
CA SER A 441 -34.86 6.37 -5.19
C SER A 441 -34.56 5.05 -5.88
N THR A 442 -34.76 4.98 -7.19
CA THR A 442 -34.37 3.82 -8.01
C THR A 442 -32.97 3.98 -8.60
N GLU A 443 -32.47 5.21 -8.63
CA GLU A 443 -31.14 5.54 -9.13
C GLU A 443 -30.53 6.64 -8.27
N ALA A 444 -29.21 6.77 -8.37
CA ALA A 444 -28.41 7.80 -7.74
C ALA A 444 -27.82 8.69 -8.83
N MET A 445 -28.18 9.97 -8.81
CA MET A 445 -27.46 11.01 -9.52
C MET A 445 -26.12 11.22 -8.83
N VAL A 446 -25.03 10.96 -9.55
CA VAL A 446 -23.67 11.10 -9.03
C VAL A 446 -22.94 12.16 -9.83
N ALA A 447 -22.37 13.15 -9.14
CA ALA A 447 -21.50 14.14 -9.75
C ALA A 447 -20.08 14.02 -9.18
N VAL A 448 -19.12 14.02 -10.09
CA VAL A 448 -17.71 13.76 -9.82
C VAL A 448 -16.85 14.87 -10.43
N LEU A 449 -15.81 15.29 -9.73
CA LEU A 449 -14.80 16.20 -10.26
C LEU A 449 -13.59 15.42 -10.77
N GLY A 450 -13.29 15.55 -12.06
CA GLY A 450 -12.04 15.09 -12.67
C GLY A 450 -11.08 16.26 -12.85
N ALA A 451 -9.85 16.16 -12.35
CA ALA A 451 -8.82 17.17 -12.60
C ALA A 451 -8.12 16.90 -13.94
N LEU A 452 -7.98 17.93 -14.77
CA LEU A 452 -7.27 17.83 -16.05
C LEU A 452 -5.78 18.04 -15.85
N THR A 453 -5.08 16.97 -15.47
CA THR A 453 -3.65 17.01 -15.13
C THR A 453 -2.97 15.68 -15.43
N GLY A 454 -1.69 15.71 -15.78
CA GLY A 454 -0.87 14.50 -15.90
C GLY A 454 -0.36 13.94 -14.58
N HIS A 455 -0.81 14.46 -13.44
CA HIS A 455 -0.34 14.03 -12.13
C HIS A 455 -1.16 12.84 -11.61
N PRO A 456 -0.58 11.62 -11.44
CA PRO A 456 -1.34 10.40 -11.15
C PRO A 456 -2.22 10.44 -9.91
N LYS A 457 -1.83 11.18 -8.86
CA LYS A 457 -2.65 11.30 -7.63
C LYS A 457 -3.91 12.16 -7.82
N LEU A 458 -3.90 13.06 -8.80
CA LEU A 458 -4.93 14.07 -9.01
C LEU A 458 -5.82 13.74 -10.21
N ASP A 459 -5.29 12.95 -11.14
CA ASP A 459 -6.00 12.33 -12.26
C ASP A 459 -6.99 11.23 -11.79
N THR A 460 -7.51 11.38 -10.57
CA THR A 460 -8.55 10.55 -10.00
C THR A 460 -9.81 11.39 -9.93
N ALA A 461 -10.88 10.90 -10.53
CA ALA A 461 -12.18 11.50 -10.42
C ALA A 461 -12.65 11.37 -8.95
N ARG A 462 -13.21 12.42 -8.34
CA ARG A 462 -13.67 12.37 -6.93
C ARG A 462 -15.12 12.80 -6.82
N THR A 463 -15.93 11.95 -6.18
CA THR A 463 -17.36 12.20 -5.99
C THR A 463 -17.58 13.38 -5.04
N ILE A 464 -18.43 14.31 -5.48
CA ILE A 464 -18.76 15.52 -4.72
C ILE A 464 -20.27 15.61 -4.41
N LEU A 465 -21.10 14.90 -5.16
CA LEU A 465 -22.55 14.93 -5.02
C LEU A 465 -23.11 13.53 -5.27
N ILE A 466 -23.97 13.09 -4.36
CA ILE A 466 -24.79 11.90 -4.50
C ILE A 466 -26.21 12.32 -4.12
N SER A 467 -27.18 12.04 -4.98
CA SER A 467 -28.59 12.37 -4.77
C SER A 467 -29.50 11.27 -5.31
N GLY A 468 -30.45 10.80 -4.50
CA GLY A 468 -31.44 9.83 -4.97
C GLY A 468 -32.41 10.44 -5.97
N THR A 469 -32.77 9.71 -7.02
CA THR A 469 -33.77 10.13 -8.03
C THR A 469 -34.78 9.02 -8.30
N CYS A 470 -36.02 9.39 -8.60
CA CYS A 470 -37.03 8.49 -9.15
C CYS A 470 -37.29 8.76 -10.64
N LYS A 471 -36.41 9.52 -11.31
CA LYS A 471 -36.47 9.92 -12.73
C LYS A 471 -37.70 10.74 -13.12
N LYS A 472 -38.40 11.29 -12.12
CA LYS A 472 -39.57 12.17 -12.32
C LYS A 472 -39.20 13.64 -12.26
N GLU A 473 -37.91 13.95 -12.10
CA GLU A 473 -37.37 15.30 -12.13
C GLU A 473 -37.74 16.07 -13.40
N THR A 474 -38.16 17.32 -13.21
CA THR A 474 -38.45 18.25 -14.29
C THR A 474 -37.18 18.95 -14.77
N ALA A 475 -37.15 19.44 -16.01
CA ALA A 475 -35.97 20.13 -16.54
C ALA A 475 -35.50 21.33 -15.68
N PRO A 476 -36.38 22.21 -15.14
CA PRO A 476 -35.94 23.29 -14.24
C PRO A 476 -35.31 22.80 -12.94
N GLN A 477 -35.81 21.69 -12.39
CA GLN A 477 -35.25 21.08 -11.18
C GLN A 477 -33.86 20.50 -11.45
N HIS A 478 -33.68 19.83 -12.58
CA HIS A 478 -32.36 19.31 -12.98
C HIS A 478 -31.35 20.43 -13.24
N VAL A 479 -31.78 21.54 -13.85
CA VAL A 479 -30.97 22.77 -13.98
C VAL A 479 -30.55 23.27 -12.60
N HIS A 480 -31.47 23.30 -11.63
CA HIS A 480 -31.17 23.73 -10.27
C HIS A 480 -30.13 22.83 -9.60
N LEU A 481 -30.24 21.51 -9.73
CA LEU A 481 -29.28 20.54 -9.21
C LEU A 481 -27.86 20.80 -9.76
N LEU A 482 -27.72 20.93 -11.08
CA LEU A 482 -26.40 21.17 -11.69
C LEU A 482 -25.85 22.57 -11.34
N LYS A 483 -26.69 23.60 -11.29
CA LYS A 483 -26.27 24.93 -10.84
C LYS A 483 -25.80 24.94 -9.39
N THR A 484 -26.40 24.14 -8.52
CA THR A 484 -25.94 23.96 -7.14
C THR A 484 -24.54 23.36 -7.09
N ALA A 485 -24.26 22.33 -7.90
CA ALA A 485 -22.92 21.75 -8.00
C ALA A 485 -21.90 22.78 -8.52
N VAL A 486 -22.23 23.50 -9.59
CA VAL A 486 -21.36 24.56 -10.17
C VAL A 486 -21.05 25.64 -9.13
N ALA A 487 -22.07 26.14 -8.41
CA ALA A 487 -21.88 27.15 -7.38
C ALA A 487 -21.03 26.66 -6.19
N ALA A 488 -21.16 25.39 -5.81
CA ALA A 488 -20.33 24.77 -4.77
C ALA A 488 -18.86 24.65 -5.19
N ILE A 489 -18.60 24.30 -6.46
CA ILE A 489 -17.25 24.24 -7.03
C ILE A 489 -16.61 25.63 -7.05
N GLU A 490 -17.36 26.64 -7.50
CA GLU A 490 -16.88 28.03 -7.52
C GLU A 490 -16.53 28.53 -6.11
N LYS A 491 -17.39 28.26 -5.12
CA LYS A 491 -17.13 28.57 -3.70
C LYS A 491 -15.91 27.82 -3.14
N SER A 492 -15.57 26.66 -3.72
CA SER A 492 -14.42 25.84 -3.33
C SER A 492 -13.18 26.08 -4.18
N SER A 493 -13.20 27.05 -5.11
CA SER A 493 -12.11 27.31 -6.07
C SER A 493 -10.75 27.56 -5.40
N SER A 494 -10.73 28.22 -4.24
CA SER A 494 -9.51 28.44 -3.46
C SER A 494 -8.94 27.14 -2.87
N ALA A 495 -9.79 26.24 -2.40
CA ALA A 495 -9.40 24.93 -1.87
C ALA A 495 -8.93 23.99 -2.99
N LEU A 496 -9.63 24.02 -4.13
CA LEU A 496 -9.30 23.27 -5.34
C LEU A 496 -8.06 23.84 -6.06
N LYS A 497 -7.65 25.08 -5.76
CA LYS A 497 -6.64 25.83 -6.51
C LYS A 497 -6.94 25.81 -8.02
N GLY A 498 -8.19 26.00 -8.40
CA GLY A 498 -8.61 25.83 -9.79
C GLY A 498 -10.07 26.19 -9.99
N ARG A 499 -10.55 26.01 -11.22
CA ARG A 499 -11.94 26.29 -11.58
C ARG A 499 -12.52 25.22 -12.50
N LEU A 500 -13.84 25.19 -12.56
CA LEU A 500 -14.58 24.36 -13.49
C LEU A 500 -14.36 24.86 -14.93
N TRP A 501 -14.00 23.95 -15.84
CA TRP A 501 -13.84 24.23 -17.26
C TRP A 501 -15.00 23.67 -18.08
N SER A 502 -15.47 22.46 -17.77
CA SER A 502 -16.56 21.85 -18.51
C SER A 502 -17.45 20.93 -17.68
N ILE A 503 -18.63 20.64 -18.18
CA ILE A 503 -19.59 19.67 -17.61
C ILE A 503 -19.82 18.56 -18.62
N ALA A 504 -19.54 17.31 -18.25
CA ALA A 504 -19.65 16.14 -19.10
C ALA A 504 -20.83 15.25 -18.68
N SER A 505 -21.55 14.73 -19.67
CA SER A 505 -22.62 13.74 -19.50
C SER A 505 -22.66 12.78 -20.69
N ASP A 506 -23.11 11.55 -20.44
CA ASP A 506 -23.30 10.47 -21.40
C ASP A 506 -24.28 10.82 -22.55
N GLY A 507 -25.16 11.81 -22.37
CA GLY A 507 -26.02 12.35 -23.41
C GLY A 507 -27.47 11.87 -23.42
N GLU A 508 -28.05 11.55 -22.26
CA GLU A 508 -29.51 11.52 -22.12
C GLU A 508 -30.12 12.87 -22.61
N SER A 509 -31.20 12.80 -23.39
CA SER A 509 -31.78 13.98 -24.07
C SER A 509 -32.26 15.08 -23.11
N LYS A 510 -32.72 14.72 -21.91
CA LYS A 510 -33.10 15.68 -20.85
C LYS A 510 -31.86 16.39 -20.31
N CYS A 511 -30.84 15.63 -19.91
CA CYS A 511 -29.57 16.18 -19.47
C CYS A 511 -28.94 17.09 -20.54
N GLY A 512 -28.99 16.69 -21.81
CA GLY A 512 -28.51 17.50 -22.94
C GLY A 512 -29.11 18.91 -23.00
N LYS A 513 -30.44 19.04 -22.88
CA LYS A 513 -31.12 20.36 -22.87
C LYS A 513 -30.71 21.22 -21.68
N VAL A 514 -30.55 20.59 -20.52
CA VAL A 514 -30.13 21.27 -19.30
C VAL A 514 -28.70 21.80 -19.44
N LEU A 515 -27.78 20.99 -19.93
CA LEU A 515 -26.40 21.40 -20.18
C LEU A 515 -26.30 22.54 -21.18
N VAL A 516 -27.06 22.48 -22.29
CA VAL A 516 -27.13 23.58 -23.26
C VAL A 516 -27.58 24.89 -22.59
N SER A 517 -28.59 24.84 -21.72
CA SER A 517 -29.07 26.04 -21.02
C SER A 517 -28.04 26.67 -20.06
N ILE A 518 -27.08 25.87 -19.57
CA ILE A 518 -26.02 26.32 -18.67
C ILE A 518 -24.80 26.81 -19.49
N ALA A 519 -24.32 25.96 -20.40
CA ALA A 519 -23.03 26.09 -21.06
C ALA A 519 -23.07 26.74 -22.46
N LEU A 520 -24.26 27.15 -22.95
CA LEU A 520 -24.40 27.93 -24.20
C LEU A 520 -25.28 29.17 -23.97
N SER A 521 -25.20 29.76 -22.79
CA SER A 521 -26.05 30.88 -22.37
C SER A 521 -25.57 32.26 -22.82
N MET A 522 -24.31 32.40 -23.23
CA MET A 522 -23.72 33.65 -23.70
C MET A 522 -22.67 33.42 -24.78
N GLU A 523 -22.28 34.46 -25.52
CA GLU A 523 -21.07 34.43 -26.36
C GLU A 523 -19.82 34.63 -25.49
N LEU A 524 -18.70 34.00 -25.87
CA LEU A 524 -17.41 34.18 -25.20
C LEU A 524 -17.03 35.68 -25.21
N PRO A 525 -16.83 36.30 -24.04
CA PRO A 525 -16.56 37.74 -23.99
C PRO A 525 -15.14 38.03 -24.48
N ALA A 526 -14.95 39.17 -25.15
CA ALA A 526 -13.64 39.63 -25.62
C ALA A 526 -12.62 39.86 -24.48
N THR A 527 -13.10 39.97 -23.24
CA THR A 527 -12.26 40.06 -22.03
C THR A 527 -11.71 38.71 -21.57
N SER A 528 -12.20 37.59 -22.10
CA SER A 528 -11.73 36.25 -21.73
C SER A 528 -10.33 36.00 -22.32
N PRO A 529 -9.36 35.47 -21.56
CA PRO A 529 -8.01 35.20 -22.06
C PRO A 529 -7.98 34.29 -23.28
N ILE A 530 -8.96 33.39 -23.41
CA ILE A 530 -9.05 32.42 -24.50
C ILE A 530 -9.75 32.99 -25.75
N TYR A 531 -10.22 34.24 -25.73
CA TYR A 531 -10.97 34.83 -26.83
C TYR A 531 -10.15 34.88 -28.12
N GLU A 532 -8.90 35.34 -28.06
CA GLU A 532 -8.03 35.45 -29.25
C GLU A 532 -7.67 34.08 -29.85
N ASP A 533 -7.60 33.02 -29.03
CA ASP A 533 -7.36 31.66 -29.53
C ASP A 533 -8.54 31.10 -30.33
N LEU A 534 -9.78 31.53 -30.02
CA LEU A 534 -11.01 30.87 -30.49
C LEU A 534 -11.86 31.74 -31.43
N ALA A 535 -11.92 33.06 -31.21
CA ALA A 535 -12.82 33.96 -31.93
C ALA A 535 -12.53 34.07 -33.43
N TYR A 536 -11.27 33.83 -33.83
CA TYR A 536 -10.84 33.92 -35.22
C TYR A 536 -10.95 32.58 -35.97
N LEU A 537 -11.38 31.51 -35.31
CA LEU A 537 -11.57 30.22 -35.97
C LEU A 537 -12.83 30.26 -36.84
N PRO A 538 -12.72 30.07 -38.18
CA PRO A 538 -13.87 30.11 -39.06
C PRO A 538 -14.92 29.07 -38.67
N LEU A 539 -16.19 29.47 -38.67
CA LEU A 539 -17.35 28.61 -38.37
C LEU A 539 -17.37 28.01 -36.95
N PHE A 540 -16.48 28.45 -36.06
CA PHE A 540 -16.40 27.94 -34.70
C PHE A 540 -17.45 28.61 -33.80
N ASP A 541 -18.28 27.80 -33.12
CA ASP A 541 -19.28 28.32 -32.19
C ASP A 541 -18.62 28.73 -30.87
N ILE A 542 -18.48 30.04 -30.64
CA ILE A 542 -17.88 30.62 -29.43
C ILE A 542 -18.85 30.76 -28.25
N ARG A 543 -20.09 30.27 -28.32
CA ARG A 543 -21.01 30.34 -27.16
C ARG A 543 -20.50 29.50 -25.99
N CYS A 544 -20.62 30.01 -24.78
CA CYS A 544 -20.24 29.31 -23.57
C CYS A 544 -21.20 29.66 -22.42
N GLY A 545 -21.02 29.04 -21.26
CA GLY A 545 -21.62 29.45 -20.02
C GLY A 545 -20.81 30.57 -19.34
N PRO A 546 -21.28 31.04 -18.17
CA PRO A 546 -20.49 31.92 -17.32
C PRO A 546 -19.12 31.32 -17.03
N ASN A 547 -18.09 32.17 -16.90
CA ASN A 547 -16.70 31.74 -16.70
C ASN A 547 -16.23 30.75 -17.80
N ASP A 548 -16.58 30.99 -19.06
CA ASP A 548 -16.18 30.15 -20.20
C ASP A 548 -16.57 28.66 -20.08
N ILE A 549 -17.52 28.28 -19.21
CA ILE A 549 -17.87 26.86 -18.99
C ILE A 549 -18.45 26.26 -20.27
N THR A 550 -17.93 25.11 -20.68
CA THR A 550 -18.42 24.37 -21.85
C THR A 550 -19.12 23.08 -21.44
N LEU A 551 -19.96 22.54 -22.32
CA LEU A 551 -20.50 21.20 -22.14
C LEU A 551 -19.72 20.21 -22.98
N ASP A 552 -19.59 19.00 -22.48
CA ASP A 552 -18.88 17.92 -23.10
C ASP A 552 -19.79 16.70 -23.29
N LYS A 553 -19.45 15.89 -24.28
CA LYS A 553 -20.10 14.61 -24.54
C LYS A 553 -19.04 13.55 -24.62
N ASP A 554 -19.32 12.43 -23.95
CA ASP A 554 -18.36 11.34 -23.89
C ASP A 554 -18.04 10.79 -25.29
N TYR A 555 -16.75 10.79 -25.61
CA TYR A 555 -16.26 10.42 -26.92
C TYR A 555 -16.49 8.93 -27.23
N LYS A 556 -16.46 8.02 -26.23
CA LYS A 556 -16.81 6.60 -26.44
C LYS A 556 -18.27 6.45 -26.82
N HIS A 557 -19.17 7.15 -26.15
CA HIS A 557 -20.59 7.14 -26.49
C HIS A 557 -20.86 7.77 -27.86
N VAL A 558 -20.25 8.93 -28.13
CA VAL A 558 -20.51 9.70 -29.35
C VAL A 558 -19.78 9.09 -30.55
N ALA A 559 -18.45 9.12 -30.54
CA ALA A 559 -17.61 8.77 -31.70
C ALA A 559 -17.62 7.27 -32.02
N PHE A 560 -17.85 6.41 -31.03
CA PHE A 560 -17.87 4.95 -31.24
C PHE A 560 -19.29 4.41 -31.26
N LYS A 561 -20.00 4.42 -30.13
CA LYS A 561 -21.29 3.73 -29.99
C LYS A 561 -22.37 4.34 -30.89
N ARG A 562 -22.60 5.65 -30.84
CA ARG A 562 -23.70 6.30 -31.58
C ARG A 562 -23.41 6.39 -33.08
N VAL A 563 -22.18 6.67 -33.49
CA VAL A 563 -21.78 6.62 -34.90
C VAL A 563 -21.96 5.21 -35.45
N ARG A 564 -21.44 4.16 -34.78
CA ARG A 564 -21.71 2.76 -35.13
C ARG A 564 -23.21 2.52 -35.24
N ASN A 565 -23.98 2.83 -34.19
CA ASN A 565 -25.42 2.58 -34.14
C ASN A 565 -26.18 3.24 -35.30
N THR A 566 -25.70 4.40 -35.78
CA THR A 566 -26.27 5.08 -36.95
C THR A 566 -25.90 4.37 -38.26
N ILE A 567 -24.64 3.94 -38.41
CA ILE A 567 -24.17 3.18 -39.59
C ILE A 567 -24.92 1.85 -39.73
N VAL A 568 -25.14 1.15 -38.60
CA VAL A 568 -25.76 -0.18 -38.57
C VAL A 568 -27.29 -0.15 -38.59
N HIS A 569 -27.90 1.02 -38.38
CA HIS A 569 -29.35 1.14 -38.34
C HIS A 569 -29.96 0.71 -39.69
N PRO A 570 -31.16 0.09 -39.72
CA PRO A 570 -31.78 -0.35 -40.99
C PRO A 570 -31.97 0.77 -42.02
N ILE A 571 -32.16 2.01 -41.55
CA ILE A 571 -32.25 3.22 -42.39
C ILE A 571 -30.86 3.65 -42.90
N GLY A 572 -29.80 3.30 -42.17
CA GLY A 572 -28.41 3.63 -42.45
C GLY A 572 -28.11 5.13 -42.36
N MET A 573 -26.87 5.47 -42.74
CA MET A 573 -26.46 6.85 -43.01
C MET A 573 -26.51 7.07 -44.52
N LYS A 574 -27.27 8.07 -44.99
CA LYS A 574 -27.20 8.50 -46.39
C LYS A 574 -26.02 9.43 -46.60
N ILE A 575 -25.06 8.99 -47.41
CA ILE A 575 -23.89 9.80 -47.79
C ILE A 575 -23.91 9.92 -49.30
N ALA A 576 -23.97 11.15 -49.81
CA ALA A 576 -24.05 11.45 -51.24
C ALA A 576 -25.16 10.69 -52.01
N GLY A 577 -26.26 10.34 -51.34
CA GLY A 577 -27.41 9.64 -51.95
C GLY A 577 -27.37 8.11 -51.89
N ILE A 578 -26.29 7.50 -51.39
CA ILE A 578 -26.15 6.04 -51.26
C ILE A 578 -26.35 5.62 -49.80
N ALA A 579 -27.08 4.51 -49.59
CA ALA A 579 -27.24 3.88 -48.29
C ALA A 579 -26.29 2.66 -48.19
N SER A 580 -25.32 2.71 -47.28
CA SER A 580 -24.41 1.58 -47.02
C SER A 580 -25.07 0.57 -46.07
N GLN A 581 -25.43 -0.62 -46.54
CA GLN A 581 -25.81 -1.74 -45.68
C GLN A 581 -24.64 -2.74 -45.57
N VAL A 582 -24.00 -2.80 -44.41
CA VAL A 582 -23.04 -3.88 -44.09
C VAL A 582 -23.85 -4.98 -43.38
N LYS A 583 -23.88 -6.24 -43.82
CA LYS A 583 -24.77 -7.26 -43.21
C LYS A 583 -24.07 -8.32 -42.34
N SER A 584 -22.74 -8.45 -42.37
CA SER A 584 -22.04 -9.57 -41.72
C SER A 584 -21.24 -9.21 -40.46
N LEU A 585 -20.71 -7.97 -40.33
CA LEU A 585 -20.03 -7.49 -39.10
C LEU A 585 -21.00 -6.96 -38.03
N LEU A 586 -22.31 -7.09 -38.28
CA LEU A 586 -23.38 -6.32 -37.62
C LEU A 586 -24.37 -7.18 -36.83
N GLN A 587 -23.94 -8.24 -36.14
CA GLN A 587 -24.81 -8.85 -35.13
C GLN A 587 -24.82 -7.96 -33.87
N PRO A 588 -25.95 -7.33 -33.49
CA PRO A 588 -26.01 -6.38 -32.40
C PRO A 588 -26.62 -7.08 -31.17
N ASN A 589 -25.91 -8.05 -30.59
CA ASN A 589 -26.35 -8.58 -29.30
C ASN A 589 -26.12 -7.53 -28.20
N ASP A 590 -25.13 -6.65 -28.37
CA ASP A 590 -24.88 -5.54 -27.46
C ASP A 590 -24.62 -4.20 -28.21
N LYS A 591 -25.49 -3.22 -27.96
CA LYS A 591 -25.38 -1.84 -28.47
C LYS A 591 -24.41 -0.98 -27.65
N GLN A 592 -23.95 -1.49 -26.51
CA GLN A 592 -23.03 -0.84 -25.58
C GLN A 592 -21.57 -1.28 -25.76
N ASP A 593 -21.29 -2.23 -26.66
CA ASP A 593 -19.94 -2.75 -26.88
C ASP A 593 -19.05 -1.74 -27.64
N VAL A 594 -18.17 -1.06 -26.88
CA VAL A 594 -17.17 -0.11 -27.41
C VAL A 594 -16.08 -0.82 -28.23
N PRO A 595 -15.47 -1.93 -27.78
CA PRO A 595 -14.52 -2.68 -28.60
C PRO A 595 -15.03 -3.05 -29.99
N LEU A 596 -16.26 -3.56 -30.10
CA LEU A 596 -16.87 -3.93 -31.37
C LEU A 596 -17.16 -2.71 -32.24
N ALA A 597 -17.58 -1.59 -31.64
CA ALA A 597 -17.72 -0.31 -32.33
C ALA A 597 -16.38 0.18 -32.88
N HIS A 598 -15.33 0.15 -32.07
CA HIS A 598 -13.98 0.52 -32.47
C HIS A 598 -13.47 -0.38 -33.61
N ALA A 599 -13.63 -1.71 -33.50
CA ALA A 599 -13.20 -2.66 -34.51
C ALA A 599 -13.90 -2.42 -35.86
N LEU A 600 -15.22 -2.18 -35.85
CA LEU A 600 -15.95 -1.83 -37.07
C LEU A 600 -15.43 -0.53 -37.68
N LEU A 601 -15.33 0.54 -36.88
CA LEU A 601 -14.90 1.85 -37.37
C LEU A 601 -13.46 1.81 -37.90
N ARG A 602 -12.57 1.04 -37.27
CA ARG A 602 -11.20 0.80 -37.72
C ARG A 602 -11.13 -0.03 -39.00
N THR A 603 -12.02 -1.01 -39.16
CA THR A 603 -12.12 -1.82 -40.38
C THR A 603 -12.62 -0.99 -41.56
N ILE A 604 -13.58 -0.10 -41.31
CA ILE A 604 -14.00 0.91 -42.29
C ILE A 604 -12.82 1.85 -42.59
N ALA A 605 -12.08 2.30 -41.57
CA ALA A 605 -10.88 3.13 -41.71
C ALA A 605 -9.79 2.52 -42.61
N SER A 606 -9.69 1.18 -42.68
CA SER A 606 -8.67 0.48 -43.48
C SER A 606 -9.11 0.12 -44.91
N LEU A 607 -10.25 0.62 -45.39
CA LEU A 607 -10.69 0.39 -46.77
C LEU A 607 -9.76 1.08 -47.78
N GLY A 608 -9.18 0.29 -48.70
CA GLY A 608 -8.36 0.77 -49.82
C GLY A 608 -9.18 1.32 -50.99
N PRO A 609 -8.58 1.69 -52.12
CA PRO A 609 -9.28 2.04 -53.36
C PRO A 609 -9.95 0.82 -54.02
N ALA A 610 -10.98 1.04 -54.84
CA ALA A 610 -11.67 -0.03 -55.57
C ALA A 610 -10.75 -0.67 -56.61
N ALA A 611 -10.94 -1.96 -56.91
CA ALA A 611 -10.20 -2.63 -57.98
C ALA A 611 -10.52 -2.00 -59.35
N ALA A 612 -9.51 -1.90 -60.22
CA ALA A 612 -9.57 -1.14 -61.48
C ALA A 612 -10.62 -1.67 -62.48
N ASP A 613 -11.06 -2.91 -62.31
CA ASP A 613 -12.05 -3.65 -63.11
C ASP A 613 -13.47 -3.63 -62.53
N SER A 614 -13.69 -2.88 -61.45
CA SER A 614 -15.01 -2.80 -60.80
C SER A 614 -16.03 -1.98 -61.60
N ASN A 615 -17.32 -2.32 -61.48
CA ASN A 615 -18.38 -1.57 -62.14
C ASN A 615 -18.54 -0.15 -61.56
N ALA A 616 -19.05 0.80 -62.35
CA ALA A 616 -19.12 2.22 -61.99
C ALA A 616 -19.93 2.48 -60.70
N THR A 617 -21.03 1.74 -60.48
CA THR A 617 -21.85 1.85 -59.27
C THR A 617 -21.11 1.40 -58.01
N TYR A 618 -20.32 0.33 -58.14
CA TYR A 618 -19.47 -0.19 -57.09
C TYR A 618 -18.34 0.79 -56.79
N VAL A 619 -17.65 1.31 -57.81
CA VAL A 619 -16.61 2.33 -57.64
C VAL A 619 -17.15 3.54 -56.89
N HIS A 620 -18.30 4.07 -57.30
CA HIS A 620 -18.92 5.21 -56.63
C HIS A 620 -19.34 4.91 -55.18
N THR A 621 -19.94 3.74 -54.94
CA THR A 621 -20.28 3.29 -53.58
C THR A 621 -19.04 3.12 -52.70
N HIS A 622 -17.96 2.60 -53.28
CA HIS A 622 -16.70 2.38 -52.60
C HIS A 622 -16.01 3.71 -52.27
N GLU A 623 -16.04 4.70 -53.16
CA GLU A 623 -15.56 6.06 -52.89
C GLU A 623 -16.32 6.72 -51.73
N VAL A 624 -17.63 6.55 -51.67
CA VAL A 624 -18.46 7.02 -50.56
C VAL A 624 -18.07 6.33 -49.24
N LEU A 625 -17.82 5.02 -49.27
CA LEU A 625 -17.35 4.27 -48.10
C LEU A 625 -15.95 4.70 -47.66
N ILE A 626 -15.03 4.98 -48.58
CA ILE A 626 -13.70 5.55 -48.29
C ILE A 626 -13.85 6.95 -47.67
N PHE A 627 -14.80 7.75 -48.13
CA PHE A 627 -15.05 9.07 -47.54
C PHE A 627 -15.60 8.95 -46.12
N LEU A 628 -16.59 8.08 -45.88
CA LEU A 628 -17.08 7.78 -44.54
C LEU A 628 -15.95 7.27 -43.63
N SER A 629 -15.11 6.38 -44.16
CA SER A 629 -13.92 5.86 -43.50
C SER A 629 -12.99 6.97 -43.00
N LYS A 630 -12.68 7.96 -43.85
CA LYS A 630 -11.86 9.11 -43.46
C LYS A 630 -12.51 9.93 -42.34
N ILE A 631 -13.82 10.15 -42.39
CA ILE A 631 -14.55 10.86 -41.32
C ILE A 631 -14.48 10.09 -40.00
N CYS A 632 -14.73 8.78 -40.03
CA CYS A 632 -14.66 7.92 -38.85
C CYS A 632 -13.25 7.89 -38.25
N SER A 633 -12.21 7.78 -39.09
CA SER A 633 -10.80 7.87 -38.66
C SER A 633 -10.53 9.23 -37.97
N CYS A 634 -10.97 10.34 -38.56
CA CYS A 634 -10.82 11.66 -37.98
C CYS A 634 -11.54 11.85 -36.62
N LEU A 635 -12.57 11.05 -36.33
CA LEU A 635 -13.26 11.06 -35.03
C LEU A 635 -12.60 10.14 -33.99
N VAL A 636 -12.06 9.00 -34.42
CA VAL A 636 -11.59 7.91 -33.53
C VAL A 636 -10.10 8.02 -33.21
N GLU A 637 -9.27 8.33 -34.21
CA GLU A 637 -7.82 8.41 -34.05
C GLU A 637 -7.35 9.43 -33.00
N PRO A 638 -7.98 10.61 -32.85
CA PRO A 638 -7.60 11.57 -31.81
C PRO A 638 -7.56 10.99 -30.39
N TYR A 639 -8.37 9.96 -30.12
CA TYR A 639 -8.50 9.34 -28.80
C TYR A 639 -7.76 8.01 -28.67
N THR A 640 -7.36 7.39 -29.77
CA THR A 640 -6.81 6.02 -29.78
C THR A 640 -5.36 5.95 -30.22
N ASN A 641 -4.88 6.95 -30.98
CA ASN A 641 -3.52 6.97 -31.49
C ASN A 641 -2.61 7.82 -30.59
N ILE A 642 -1.84 7.14 -29.74
CA ILE A 642 -0.88 7.76 -28.80
C ILE A 642 0.30 8.46 -29.48
N ASN A 643 0.52 8.24 -30.77
CA ASN A 643 1.62 8.85 -31.53
C ASN A 643 1.24 10.24 -32.08
N LEU A 644 -0.03 10.62 -32.01
CA LEU A 644 -0.48 11.94 -32.46
C LEU A 644 -0.13 13.01 -31.42
N SER A 645 0.42 14.11 -31.88
CA SER A 645 0.50 15.34 -31.09
C SER A 645 -0.90 15.93 -30.87
N LEU A 646 -1.05 16.74 -29.82
CA LEU A 646 -2.32 17.43 -29.54
C LEU A 646 -2.79 18.29 -30.73
N ARG A 647 -1.85 18.86 -31.50
CA ARG A 647 -2.17 19.62 -32.71
C ARG A 647 -2.78 18.72 -33.79
N GLU A 648 -2.22 17.54 -34.02
CA GLU A 648 -2.75 16.58 -34.99
C GLU A 648 -4.11 16.05 -34.57
N GLN A 649 -4.28 15.74 -33.27
CA GLN A 649 -5.57 15.35 -32.70
C GLN A 649 -6.64 16.43 -32.97
N LEU A 650 -6.33 17.70 -32.74
CA LEU A 650 -7.24 18.81 -33.01
C LEU A 650 -7.52 19.02 -34.51
N ASN A 651 -6.52 18.84 -35.37
CA ASN A 651 -6.70 18.94 -36.82
C ASN A 651 -7.68 17.87 -37.34
N LEU A 652 -7.55 16.64 -36.84
CA LEU A 652 -8.46 15.54 -37.18
C LEU A 652 -9.88 15.82 -36.69
N LEU A 653 -10.06 16.22 -35.43
CA LEU A 653 -11.38 16.59 -34.91
C LEU A 653 -12.02 17.74 -35.70
N SER A 654 -11.24 18.76 -36.06
CA SER A 654 -11.70 19.87 -36.89
C SER A 654 -12.11 19.40 -38.28
N ALA A 655 -11.31 18.54 -38.92
CA ALA A 655 -11.64 17.96 -40.22
C ALA A 655 -12.94 17.15 -40.16
N ALA A 656 -13.14 16.33 -39.12
CA ALA A 656 -14.38 15.61 -38.90
C ALA A 656 -15.57 16.57 -38.75
N ALA A 657 -15.45 17.60 -37.90
CA ALA A 657 -16.52 18.57 -37.67
C ALA A 657 -16.93 19.30 -38.96
N HIS A 658 -15.97 19.75 -39.78
CA HIS A 658 -16.27 20.42 -41.05
C HIS A 658 -16.96 19.50 -42.06
N CYS A 659 -16.47 18.26 -42.22
CA CYS A 659 -17.08 17.28 -43.10
C CYS A 659 -18.51 16.93 -42.66
N ILE A 660 -18.71 16.72 -41.36
CA ILE A 660 -20.01 16.38 -40.77
C ILE A 660 -20.98 17.55 -40.90
N LEU A 661 -20.54 18.79 -40.66
CA LEU A 661 -21.36 19.98 -40.89
C LEU A 661 -21.83 20.06 -42.34
N TRP A 662 -20.92 19.91 -43.30
CA TRP A 662 -21.25 19.94 -44.72
C TRP A 662 -22.25 18.84 -45.10
N LEU A 663 -22.02 17.61 -44.66
CA LEU A 663 -22.93 16.48 -44.90
C LEU A 663 -24.29 16.69 -44.23
N TYR A 664 -24.31 17.24 -43.01
CA TYR A 664 -25.54 17.48 -42.28
C TYR A 664 -26.38 18.59 -42.91
N ILE A 665 -25.78 19.63 -43.48
CA ILE A 665 -26.50 20.69 -44.22
C ILE A 665 -27.31 20.09 -45.37
N HIS A 666 -26.74 19.12 -46.10
CA HIS A 666 -27.35 18.52 -47.29
C HIS A 666 -28.25 17.30 -46.98
N GLY A 667 -27.85 16.46 -46.03
CA GLY A 667 -28.55 15.21 -45.69
C GLY A 667 -29.45 15.29 -44.46
N ARG A 668 -29.20 16.24 -43.55
CA ARG A 668 -29.95 16.44 -42.29
C ARG A 668 -30.15 15.11 -41.54
N GLY A 669 -31.38 14.86 -41.06
CA GLY A 669 -31.77 13.63 -40.38
C GLY A 669 -31.58 12.35 -41.22
N ALA A 670 -31.44 12.44 -42.54
CA ALA A 670 -31.16 11.29 -43.38
C ALA A 670 -29.66 10.91 -43.39
N PHE A 671 -28.77 11.84 -43.06
CA PHE A 671 -27.35 11.56 -42.85
C PHE A 671 -27.11 11.03 -41.43
N MET A 672 -27.53 11.79 -40.41
CA MET A 672 -27.47 11.35 -39.01
C MET A 672 -28.54 12.03 -38.14
N PRO A 673 -28.90 11.46 -36.99
CA PRO A 673 -29.78 12.12 -36.02
C PRO A 673 -29.23 13.49 -35.59
N VAL A 674 -30.13 14.47 -35.40
CA VAL A 674 -29.75 15.82 -34.92
C VAL A 674 -28.96 15.78 -33.61
N GLN A 675 -29.35 14.89 -32.70
CA GLN A 675 -28.67 14.72 -31.43
C GLN A 675 -27.22 14.26 -31.61
N LEU A 676 -26.96 13.31 -32.51
CA LEU A 676 -25.59 12.85 -32.79
C LEU A 676 -24.75 13.96 -33.42
N TYR A 677 -25.33 14.72 -34.34
CA TYR A 677 -24.67 15.89 -34.92
C TYR A 677 -24.28 16.90 -33.84
N GLU A 678 -25.22 17.29 -32.98
CA GLU A 678 -24.98 18.23 -31.89
C GLU A 678 -23.92 17.68 -30.92
N ASP A 679 -24.00 16.41 -30.55
CA ASP A 679 -23.05 15.78 -29.64
C ASP A 679 -21.61 15.80 -30.18
N ILE A 680 -21.41 15.52 -31.47
CA ILE A 680 -20.08 15.58 -32.11
C ILE A 680 -19.54 17.02 -32.11
N MET A 681 -20.41 18.00 -32.38
CA MET A 681 -20.01 19.41 -32.38
C MET A 681 -19.63 19.88 -30.98
N HIS A 682 -20.40 19.50 -29.96
CA HIS A 682 -20.10 19.84 -28.56
C HIS A 682 -18.82 19.16 -28.06
N MET A 683 -18.63 17.87 -28.33
CA MET A 683 -17.41 17.12 -28.01
C MET A 683 -16.17 17.80 -28.62
N THR A 684 -16.24 18.14 -29.91
CA THR A 684 -15.15 18.82 -30.61
C THR A 684 -14.89 20.21 -30.04
N LYS A 685 -15.95 21.02 -29.88
CA LYS A 685 -15.86 22.37 -29.30
C LYS A 685 -15.24 22.36 -27.91
N ASN A 686 -15.66 21.43 -27.04
CA ASN A 686 -15.13 21.32 -25.69
C ASN A 686 -13.62 21.07 -25.68
N ALA A 687 -13.12 20.21 -26.56
CA ALA A 687 -11.68 19.97 -26.69
C ALA A 687 -10.90 21.26 -26.99
N PHE A 688 -11.35 22.06 -27.96
CA PHE A 688 -10.72 23.35 -28.30
C PHE A 688 -10.77 24.34 -27.12
N PHE A 689 -11.92 24.48 -26.46
CA PHE A 689 -12.08 25.36 -25.29
C PHE A 689 -11.17 24.95 -24.13
N CYS A 690 -11.13 23.66 -23.77
CA CYS A 690 -10.31 23.16 -22.68
C CYS A 690 -8.81 23.33 -22.96
N ILE A 691 -8.37 23.13 -24.20
CA ILE A 691 -6.97 23.33 -24.59
C ILE A 691 -6.61 24.83 -24.57
N ALA A 692 -7.50 25.71 -25.04
CA ALA A 692 -7.30 27.15 -24.91
C ALA A 692 -7.18 27.57 -23.44
N LYS A 693 -8.05 27.07 -22.55
CA LYS A 693 -7.97 27.31 -21.11
C LYS A 693 -6.65 26.82 -20.52
N MET A 694 -6.21 25.61 -20.90
CA MET A 694 -4.93 25.04 -20.48
C MET A 694 -3.74 25.93 -20.89
N LYS A 695 -3.69 26.42 -22.13
CA LYS A 695 -2.61 27.31 -22.60
C LYS A 695 -2.43 28.54 -21.73
N HIS A 696 -3.52 29.16 -21.28
CA HIS A 696 -3.48 30.40 -20.51
C HIS A 696 -3.33 30.17 -19.01
N GLU A 697 -4.03 29.19 -18.46
CA GLU A 697 -4.07 28.98 -17.00
C GLU A 697 -2.96 28.06 -16.49
N VAL A 698 -2.49 27.13 -17.33
CA VAL A 698 -1.48 26.12 -16.97
C VAL A 698 -0.55 25.86 -18.18
N PRO A 699 0.23 26.86 -18.63
CA PRO A 699 0.99 26.80 -19.89
C PRO A 699 2.04 25.67 -19.95
N ASN A 700 2.49 25.18 -18.80
CA ASN A 700 3.46 24.08 -18.69
C ASN A 700 2.80 22.75 -18.27
N GLY A 701 1.47 22.67 -18.32
CA GLY A 701 0.70 21.48 -17.98
C GLY A 701 0.66 20.47 -19.12
N SER A 702 0.45 19.21 -18.77
CA SER A 702 0.12 18.16 -19.73
C SER A 702 -1.40 18.10 -19.89
N PHE A 703 -1.87 17.97 -21.14
CA PHE A 703 -3.28 17.78 -21.46
C PHE A 703 -3.45 16.49 -22.24
N TYR A 704 -4.41 15.65 -21.83
CA TYR A 704 -4.74 14.42 -22.50
C TYR A 704 -6.20 14.49 -22.94
N LEU A 705 -6.44 14.36 -24.25
CA LEU A 705 -7.77 14.46 -24.82
C LEU A 705 -8.73 13.38 -24.25
N ILE A 706 -8.19 12.22 -23.93
CA ILE A 706 -8.91 11.09 -23.30
C ILE A 706 -9.38 11.35 -21.87
N SER A 707 -8.91 12.42 -21.22
CA SER A 707 -9.39 12.85 -19.90
C SER A 707 -10.72 13.62 -19.99
N LEU A 708 -11.18 13.93 -21.21
CA LEU A 708 -12.52 14.47 -21.48
C LEU A 708 -13.56 13.33 -21.49
N GLY A 709 -14.84 13.65 -21.30
CA GLY A 709 -15.93 12.68 -21.23
C GLY A 709 -16.28 12.20 -19.82
N THR A 710 -16.96 11.06 -19.74
CA THR A 710 -17.51 10.47 -18.51
C THR A 710 -16.87 9.15 -18.11
N ASP A 711 -15.89 8.65 -18.88
CA ASP A 711 -15.16 7.40 -18.63
C ASP A 711 -14.71 7.17 -17.18
N CYS A 712 -14.11 8.19 -16.54
CA CYS A 712 -13.62 8.05 -15.18
C CYS A 712 -14.77 7.84 -14.17
N LEU A 713 -15.95 8.42 -14.43
CA LEU A 713 -17.15 8.21 -13.63
C LEU A 713 -17.71 6.80 -13.83
N GLU A 714 -17.76 6.31 -15.08
CA GLU A 714 -18.19 4.93 -15.37
C GLU A 714 -17.26 3.89 -14.73
N ALA A 715 -15.95 4.14 -14.71
CA ALA A 715 -15.00 3.30 -14.00
C ALA A 715 -15.29 3.24 -12.49
N GLN A 716 -15.71 4.36 -11.88
CA GLN A 716 -16.15 4.37 -10.48
C GLN A 716 -17.42 3.57 -10.26
N PHE A 717 -18.40 3.66 -11.16
CA PHE A 717 -19.60 2.84 -11.10
C PHE A 717 -19.27 1.35 -11.20
N GLY A 718 -18.34 0.98 -12.09
CA GLY A 718 -17.81 -0.37 -12.18
C GLY A 718 -17.22 -0.84 -10.86
N ASN A 719 -16.34 -0.03 -10.25
CA ASN A 719 -15.73 -0.33 -8.95
C ASN A 719 -16.78 -0.50 -7.84
N ILE A 720 -17.78 0.38 -7.76
CA ILE A 720 -18.86 0.29 -6.76
C ILE A 720 -19.62 -1.04 -6.93
N ARG A 721 -20.02 -1.38 -8.16
CA ARG A 721 -20.73 -2.65 -8.43
C ARG A 721 -19.88 -3.87 -8.10
N SER A 722 -18.58 -3.83 -8.39
CA SER A 722 -17.65 -4.90 -8.02
C SER A 722 -17.48 -5.04 -6.51
N MET A 723 -17.48 -3.93 -5.76
CA MET A 723 -17.34 -3.94 -4.30
C MET A 723 -18.56 -4.51 -3.58
N ILE A 724 -19.78 -4.23 -4.06
CA ILE A 724 -21.01 -4.77 -3.45
C ILE A 724 -21.12 -6.29 -3.66
N GLY A 725 -20.76 -6.77 -4.85
CA GLY A 725 -20.89 -8.19 -5.21
C GLY A 725 -22.35 -8.64 -5.45
N ASN A 726 -22.51 -9.92 -5.79
CA ASN A 726 -23.82 -10.60 -5.91
C ASN A 726 -24.85 -10.00 -6.89
N ASN A 727 -24.43 -9.42 -8.02
CA ASN A 727 -25.35 -8.91 -9.06
C ASN A 727 -26.46 -7.99 -8.51
N SER A 728 -26.15 -7.26 -7.43
CA SER A 728 -27.07 -6.36 -6.74
C SER A 728 -26.61 -4.92 -6.90
N ASN A 729 -27.57 -4.00 -6.99
CA ASN A 729 -27.27 -2.58 -7.03
C ASN A 729 -26.91 -2.09 -5.63
N ALA A 730 -26.02 -1.11 -5.55
CA ALA A 730 -25.72 -0.43 -4.29
C ALA A 730 -26.94 0.41 -3.84
N ASP A 731 -27.19 0.48 -2.55
CA ASP A 731 -28.10 1.48 -1.99
C ASP A 731 -27.41 2.86 -1.84
N LEU A 732 -28.17 3.93 -1.60
CA LEU A 732 -27.60 5.28 -1.52
C LEU A 732 -26.56 5.46 -0.41
N LEU A 733 -26.73 4.79 0.74
CA LEU A 733 -25.77 4.89 1.84
C LEU A 733 -24.45 4.20 1.45
N GLN A 734 -24.53 3.05 0.79
CA GLN A 734 -23.37 2.34 0.26
C GLN A 734 -22.62 3.13 -0.80
N ILE A 735 -23.32 3.89 -1.66
CA ILE A 735 -22.68 4.75 -2.66
C ILE A 735 -21.88 5.90 -2.01
N GLY A 736 -22.34 6.41 -0.86
CA GLY A 736 -21.64 7.45 -0.10
C GLY A 736 -20.56 6.93 0.87
N SER A 737 -20.48 5.61 1.05
CA SER A 737 -19.59 4.96 2.01
C SER A 737 -18.20 4.70 1.45
#